data_AF-A0A2G5EK64-F1
#
_entry.id   AF-A0A2G5EK64-F1
#
_cell.length_a   1.000
_cell.length_b   1.000
_cell.length_c   1.000
_cell.angle_alpha   90.00
_cell.angle_beta   90.00
_cell.angle_gamma   90.00
#
_symmetry.space_group_name_H-M   'P 1'
#
loop_
_entity.id
_entity.type
_entity.pdbx_description
1 polymer ?
#
loop_
_entity_poly.entity_id
_entity_poly.type
_entity_poly.pdbx_seq_one_letter_code
_entity_poly.pdbx_strand_id
1 'polypeptide(L)'
;MEVVIETLRYLCYFIIFIPVFIFLFLLGFIKVAIFCPFVFLVIAVGHIGVVIGLLPMHLIWTSYCIAKSKKFGPFLKCLLILILPIPIVLWTIVGIVGSVIMGIFYAFIWPVMETFRAISKDGHRNKLDGTWSNILGACTIVRDFADFSFFSYFSVMNELLEVKGDEKPIELKVLQIPGCVLAAILGLLVDVPIIVLIVMYKAPIMLVKGWKRLFEDLIGRSGPFLEDVCVPFAGLLILFWPFAVIIAIITGILSSFGFGGYASVVAYQENSTKSGLLYVIASVSLFDEYTNDFLYLREGSCFPRPRYHWTDDARSPLLPLKGLHEQIEPVHDKQPTRTPSQKMKALKAGVIWDNFFKGCEHSCKELLSDGVIEVLDLEAWETSKNKIIEIGIPAHTILQCFLYSIKRSSSGFLMRDNVELTNINRPEGRIFDWLFEPMSIMKEQIKSLHLQEREELYLLKLAVSCGDTQRLQALENAGIPPDNEIRKAQLEGISRRLHGFCLTISRLPTFRRRFCEVVKALLQEVGDRRGRIIMEITLFQVLTGLFLSILIFYLQWPGRNKTRKNTKKTDAPEPAGAWPIIGHLHLLGGHEKLLYRTLGAMADNYGPAFNIRLGSRRAFVVSSWEVAKECFTTNDKALATRPLTAASKLMGYNYAVFGFAPYSPFWREMRKLATLELLSNRRLDMLKHVHTSEVDMGLKELHSIWTKKNSSGPVLVELKQWFEELTLNGIVRMVAGKRYFGANADYDVNESTRCQKAIAQFFHLIGIFVVSDALPFLWWLDLQGHESAMKKTAKELDSILSGWLEEHHRERLNGRVKTESEKDFIDVMLSLKEDGQLSNFQHDSDTSIKATCLALILGGSDTTASTLTWAVSLLLNNRHVLKKAQEELDLNVGKERQVDDHDIKNLVYLQAIIKETLRLYPAGPLLGPREAMEDCNVAGYNVKAGTRLVVNIWKLQRDPHVWSNPNEFNPERFLTSHVNVDFKAQSFELMPFGSGRRSCPGLSFALQVLHLTLARLLHEFDLDIPDGVPVDLTESPGLTIPKATPLNVFLTPRLDSKLY
;
A
#
# COMPACT_ATOMS: atom_id res chain seq x y z
N MET A 1 -21.15 33.25 -12.10
CA MET A 1 -20.04 33.79 -12.90
C MET A 1 -18.83 32.86 -12.85
N GLU A 2 -18.43 32.37 -11.67
CA GLU A 2 -17.34 31.40 -11.51
C GLU A 2 -17.56 30.09 -12.28
N VAL A 3 -18.76 29.51 -12.27
CA VAL A 3 -19.06 28.31 -13.08
C VAL A 3 -18.86 28.56 -14.57
N VAL A 4 -19.19 29.75 -15.08
CA VAL A 4 -18.99 30.12 -16.50
C VAL A 4 -17.50 30.32 -16.80
N ILE A 5 -16.75 30.91 -15.88
CA ILE A 5 -15.29 31.09 -15.99
C ILE A 5 -14.55 29.75 -15.92
N GLU A 6 -14.99 28.86 -15.02
CA GLU A 6 -14.48 27.50 -14.86
C GLU A 6 -14.75 26.68 -16.13
N THR A 7 -15.96 26.79 -16.68
CA THR A 7 -16.37 26.11 -17.93
C THR A 7 -15.61 26.68 -19.13
N LEU A 8 -15.42 28.00 -19.22
CA LEU A 8 -14.58 28.65 -20.24
C LEU A 8 -13.11 28.25 -20.12
N ARG A 9 -12.62 28.04 -18.89
CA ARG A 9 -11.26 27.59 -18.62
C ARG A 9 -11.07 26.13 -19.05
N TYR A 10 -12.02 25.25 -18.75
CA TYR A 10 -12.01 23.87 -19.25
C TYR A 10 -12.17 23.81 -20.77
N LEU A 11 -13.00 24.66 -21.35
CA LEU A 11 -13.14 24.80 -22.80
C LEU A 11 -11.83 25.30 -23.42
N CYS A 12 -11.15 26.27 -22.81
CA CYS A 12 -9.82 26.72 -23.23
C CYS A 12 -8.76 25.63 -23.12
N TYR A 13 -8.72 24.86 -22.02
CA TYR A 13 -7.79 23.74 -21.89
C TYR A 13 -8.08 22.65 -22.91
N PHE A 14 -9.35 22.38 -23.22
CA PHE A 14 -9.76 21.45 -24.27
C PHE A 14 -9.32 21.96 -25.65
N ILE A 15 -9.55 23.24 -25.96
CA ILE A 15 -9.12 23.88 -27.21
C ILE A 15 -7.59 23.88 -27.36
N ILE A 16 -6.83 24.12 -26.29
CA ILE A 16 -5.36 24.10 -26.28
C ILE A 16 -4.82 22.67 -26.37
N PHE A 17 -5.56 21.70 -25.84
CA PHE A 17 -5.21 20.29 -25.88
C PHE A 17 -5.44 19.65 -27.25
N ILE A 18 -6.43 20.11 -28.03
CA ILE A 18 -6.74 19.58 -29.36
C ILE A 18 -5.50 19.59 -30.29
N PRO A 19 -4.74 20.69 -30.46
CA PRO A 19 -3.52 20.70 -31.27
C PRO A 19 -2.46 19.70 -30.80
N VAL A 20 -2.29 19.54 -29.48
CA VAL A 20 -1.33 18.60 -28.90
C VAL A 20 -1.79 17.16 -29.13
N PHE A 21 -3.08 16.88 -28.91
CA PHE A 21 -3.68 15.59 -29.22
C PHE A 21 -3.55 15.25 -30.70
N ILE A 22 -3.88 16.18 -31.60
CA ILE A 22 -3.73 16.00 -33.05
C ILE A 22 -2.26 15.74 -33.40
N PHE A 23 -1.32 16.49 -32.83
CA PHE A 23 0.10 16.27 -33.05
C PHE A 23 0.57 14.88 -32.57
N LEU A 24 0.15 14.44 -31.38
CA LEU A 24 0.52 13.13 -30.82
C LEU A 24 -0.17 11.97 -31.53
N PHE A 25 -1.40 12.19 -31.97
CA PHE A 25 -2.14 11.25 -32.79
C PHE A 25 -1.46 11.11 -34.17
N LEU A 26 -1.08 12.22 -34.81
CA LEU A 26 -0.30 12.22 -36.05
C LEU A 26 1.08 11.56 -35.85
N LEU A 27 1.75 11.81 -34.73
CA LEU A 27 3.02 11.16 -34.39
C LEU A 27 2.86 9.65 -34.17
N GLY A 28 1.78 9.24 -33.49
CA GLY A 28 1.38 7.85 -33.33
C GLY A 28 1.08 7.20 -34.68
N PHE A 29 0.38 7.90 -35.58
CA PHE A 29 0.11 7.44 -36.94
C PHE A 29 1.37 7.34 -37.79
N ILE A 30 2.33 8.26 -37.66
CA ILE A 30 3.64 8.17 -38.31
C ILE A 30 4.40 6.93 -37.80
N LYS A 31 4.37 6.67 -36.48
CA LYS A 31 4.98 5.45 -35.91
C LYS A 31 4.28 4.18 -36.37
N VAL A 32 2.96 4.18 -36.46
CA VAL A 32 2.18 3.10 -37.06
C VAL A 32 2.60 2.92 -38.52
N ALA A 33 2.68 3.98 -39.34
CA ALA A 33 3.08 3.86 -40.74
C ALA A 33 4.48 3.24 -40.90
N ILE A 34 5.42 3.53 -39.99
CA ILE A 34 6.80 3.01 -40.05
C ILE A 34 6.90 1.58 -39.49
N PHE A 35 6.28 1.29 -38.34
CA PHE A 35 6.52 0.05 -37.59
C PHE A 35 5.38 -0.97 -37.68
N CYS A 36 4.16 -0.55 -38.05
CA CYS A 36 3.02 -1.45 -38.21
C CYS A 36 3.32 -2.56 -39.24
N PRO A 37 3.91 -2.28 -40.43
CA PRO A 37 4.23 -3.33 -41.38
C PRO A 37 5.15 -4.40 -40.78
N PHE A 38 6.13 -4.00 -39.96
CA PHE A 38 7.08 -4.92 -39.34
C PHE A 38 6.46 -5.73 -38.19
N VAL A 39 5.72 -5.08 -37.29
CA VAL A 39 5.05 -5.75 -36.15
C VAL A 39 3.95 -6.69 -36.66
N PHE A 40 3.17 -6.24 -37.64
CA PHE A 40 2.20 -7.06 -38.35
C PHE A 40 2.89 -8.26 -38.99
N LEU A 41 4.00 -8.07 -39.70
CA LEU A 41 4.75 -9.15 -40.32
C LEU A 41 5.25 -10.17 -39.27
N VAL A 42 5.81 -9.71 -38.14
CA VAL A 42 6.28 -10.61 -37.07
C VAL A 42 5.14 -11.46 -36.52
N ILE A 43 3.98 -10.87 -36.23
CA ILE A 43 2.82 -11.60 -35.69
C ILE A 43 2.19 -12.50 -36.75
N ALA A 44 1.89 -11.95 -37.93
CA ALA A 44 1.24 -12.68 -39.00
C ALA A 44 2.13 -13.82 -39.51
N VAL A 45 3.39 -13.56 -39.87
CA VAL A 45 4.31 -14.61 -40.34
C VAL A 45 4.66 -15.58 -39.22
N GLY A 46 4.83 -15.10 -37.98
CA GLY A 46 5.10 -15.95 -36.83
C GLY A 46 3.96 -16.92 -36.54
N HIS A 47 2.72 -16.42 -36.43
CA HIS A 47 1.54 -17.27 -36.20
C HIS A 47 1.20 -18.14 -37.41
N ILE A 48 1.25 -17.60 -38.64
CA ILE A 48 1.05 -18.39 -39.86
C ILE A 48 2.10 -19.50 -39.95
N GLY A 49 3.36 -19.21 -39.60
CA GLY A 49 4.44 -20.20 -39.54
C GLY A 49 4.19 -21.29 -38.50
N VAL A 50 3.66 -20.93 -37.32
CA VAL A 50 3.24 -21.90 -36.29
C VAL A 50 2.04 -22.72 -36.78
N VAL A 51 1.01 -22.09 -37.37
CA VAL A 51 -0.19 -22.77 -37.87
C VAL A 51 0.18 -23.75 -38.99
N ILE A 52 0.89 -23.30 -40.03
CA ILE A 52 1.28 -24.13 -41.17
C ILE A 52 2.29 -25.19 -40.74
N GLY A 53 3.28 -24.83 -39.92
CA GLY A 53 4.32 -25.75 -39.44
C GLY A 53 3.78 -26.87 -38.56
N LEU A 54 2.78 -26.58 -37.72
CA LEU A 54 2.14 -27.57 -36.86
C LEU A 54 0.96 -28.28 -37.53
N LEU A 55 0.42 -27.77 -38.63
CA LEU A 55 -0.69 -28.39 -39.37
C LEU A 55 -0.49 -29.88 -39.67
N PRO A 56 0.63 -30.33 -40.29
CA PRO A 56 0.83 -31.76 -40.55
C PRO A 56 1.00 -32.56 -39.26
N MET A 57 1.66 -32.01 -38.24
CA MET A 57 1.82 -32.65 -36.93
C MET A 57 0.47 -32.84 -36.23
N HIS A 58 -0.39 -31.81 -36.25
CA HIS A 58 -1.74 -31.81 -35.70
C HIS A 58 -2.65 -32.79 -36.43
N LEU A 59 -2.60 -32.82 -37.76
CA LEU A 59 -3.36 -33.77 -38.58
C LEU A 59 -2.95 -35.22 -38.31
N ILE A 60 -1.65 -35.52 -38.31
CA ILE A 60 -1.12 -36.87 -38.08
C ILE A 60 -1.42 -37.30 -36.64
N TRP A 61 -1.13 -36.44 -35.66
CA TRP A 61 -1.36 -36.76 -34.24
C TRP A 61 -2.84 -36.97 -33.94
N THR A 62 -3.73 -36.15 -34.54
CA THR A 62 -5.17 -36.32 -34.34
C THR A 62 -5.70 -37.58 -34.99
N SER A 63 -5.25 -37.88 -36.20
CA SER A 63 -5.59 -39.13 -36.88
C SER A 63 -5.13 -40.34 -36.05
N TYR A 64 -3.92 -40.28 -35.49
CA TYR A 64 -3.38 -41.30 -34.60
C TYR A 64 -4.20 -41.45 -33.33
N CYS A 65 -4.52 -40.34 -32.64
CA CYS A 65 -5.30 -40.36 -31.41
C CYS A 65 -6.71 -40.90 -31.63
N ILE A 66 -7.41 -40.48 -32.68
CA ILE A 66 -8.77 -40.97 -32.99
C ILE A 66 -8.74 -42.46 -33.35
N ALA A 67 -7.76 -42.90 -34.16
CA ALA A 67 -7.64 -44.31 -34.53
C ALA A 67 -7.34 -45.21 -33.32
N LYS A 68 -6.41 -44.80 -32.46
CA LYS A 68 -5.93 -45.56 -31.30
C LYS A 68 -6.84 -45.43 -30.06
N SER A 69 -7.66 -44.38 -29.99
CA SER A 69 -8.56 -44.17 -28.85
C SER A 69 -9.48 -45.38 -28.65
N LYS A 70 -9.60 -45.86 -27.43
CA LYS A 70 -10.59 -46.89 -27.07
C LYS A 70 -11.96 -46.29 -26.72
N LYS A 71 -12.09 -44.96 -26.71
CA LYS A 71 -13.34 -44.23 -26.35
C LYS A 71 -14.40 -44.25 -27.45
N PHE A 72 -14.02 -44.47 -28.71
CA PHE A 72 -14.94 -44.43 -29.85
C PHE A 72 -15.16 -45.82 -30.46
N GLY A 73 -16.40 -46.14 -30.83
CA GLY A 73 -16.71 -47.33 -31.63
C GLY A 73 -16.14 -47.24 -33.07
N PRO A 74 -15.96 -48.36 -33.77
CA PRO A 74 -15.29 -48.42 -35.08
C PRO A 74 -15.96 -47.54 -36.15
N PHE A 75 -17.29 -47.46 -36.16
CA PHE A 75 -18.03 -46.60 -37.09
C PHE A 75 -17.81 -45.10 -36.81
N LEU A 76 -17.83 -44.70 -35.54
CA LEU A 76 -17.59 -43.31 -35.11
C LEU A 76 -16.14 -42.88 -35.41
N LYS A 77 -15.16 -43.79 -35.28
CA LYS A 77 -13.77 -43.53 -35.68
C LYS A 77 -13.65 -43.21 -37.18
N CYS A 78 -14.24 -44.03 -38.04
CA CYS A 78 -14.23 -43.79 -39.49
C CYS A 78 -14.90 -42.46 -39.84
N LEU A 79 -16.03 -42.15 -39.21
CA LEU A 79 -16.73 -40.88 -39.44
C LEU A 79 -15.90 -39.67 -38.97
N LEU A 80 -15.29 -39.75 -37.78
CA LEU A 80 -14.45 -38.68 -37.24
C LEU A 80 -13.20 -38.45 -38.11
N ILE A 81 -12.56 -39.52 -38.60
CA ILE A 81 -11.40 -39.42 -39.50
C ILE A 81 -11.82 -38.83 -40.87
N LEU A 82 -12.99 -39.20 -41.39
CA LEU A 82 -13.51 -38.66 -42.66
C LEU A 82 -13.84 -37.16 -42.56
N ILE A 83 -14.39 -36.72 -41.43
CA ILE A 83 -14.78 -35.31 -41.21
C ILE A 83 -13.58 -34.48 -40.74
N LEU A 84 -12.54 -35.09 -40.15
CA LEU A 84 -11.36 -34.43 -39.58
C LEU A 84 -10.70 -33.33 -40.45
N PRO A 85 -10.62 -33.46 -41.78
CA PRO A 85 -10.08 -32.39 -42.62
C PRO A 85 -10.85 -31.07 -42.51
N ILE A 86 -12.17 -31.12 -42.29
CA ILE A 86 -13.04 -29.92 -42.22
C ILE A 86 -12.68 -29.00 -41.05
N PRO A 87 -12.67 -29.46 -39.77
CA PRO A 87 -12.31 -28.60 -38.65
C PRO A 87 -10.84 -28.19 -38.67
N ILE A 88 -9.94 -28.99 -39.26
CA ILE A 88 -8.52 -28.63 -39.39
C ILE A 88 -8.33 -27.50 -40.43
N VAL A 89 -9.01 -27.59 -41.57
CA VAL A 89 -9.02 -26.53 -42.59
C VAL A 89 -9.69 -25.27 -42.03
N LEU A 90 -10.82 -25.43 -41.33
CA LEU A 90 -11.50 -24.31 -40.69
C LEU A 90 -10.63 -23.65 -39.62
N TRP A 91 -9.94 -24.43 -38.78
CA TRP A 91 -8.98 -23.94 -37.79
C TRP A 91 -7.81 -23.21 -38.45
N THR A 92 -7.34 -23.68 -39.60
CA THR A 92 -6.28 -23.02 -40.37
C THR A 92 -6.75 -21.68 -40.91
N ILE A 93 -7.97 -21.62 -41.47
CA ILE A 93 -8.57 -20.38 -41.96
C ILE A 93 -8.78 -19.39 -40.80
N VAL A 94 -9.37 -19.84 -39.70
CA VAL A 94 -9.61 -19.02 -38.50
C VAL A 94 -8.28 -18.57 -37.88
N GLY A 95 -7.27 -19.44 -37.84
CA GLY A 95 -5.94 -19.14 -37.34
C GLY A 95 -5.24 -18.08 -38.20
N ILE A 96 -5.28 -18.21 -39.54
CA ILE A 96 -4.68 -17.24 -40.47
C ILE A 96 -5.43 -15.90 -40.38
N VAL A 97 -6.76 -15.91 -40.51
CA VAL A 97 -7.60 -14.70 -40.45
C VAL A 97 -7.46 -14.02 -39.09
N GLY A 98 -7.50 -14.80 -38.00
CA GLY A 98 -7.30 -14.31 -36.64
C GLY A 98 -5.91 -13.72 -36.41
N SER A 99 -4.86 -14.32 -36.99
CA SER A 99 -3.49 -13.80 -36.91
C SER A 99 -3.32 -12.49 -37.67
N VAL A 100 -3.98 -12.36 -38.83
CA VAL A 100 -4.00 -11.11 -39.60
C VAL A 100 -4.74 -10.01 -38.82
N ILE A 101 -5.93 -10.32 -38.29
CA ILE A 101 -6.72 -9.39 -37.48
C ILE A 101 -5.93 -8.96 -36.24
N MET A 102 -5.39 -9.91 -35.47
CA MET A 102 -4.60 -9.66 -34.27
C MET A 102 -3.33 -8.85 -34.58
N GLY A 103 -2.64 -9.19 -35.67
CA GLY A 103 -1.49 -8.45 -36.17
C GLY A 103 -1.86 -7.00 -36.48
N ILE A 104 -2.96 -6.75 -37.20
CA ILE A 104 -3.42 -5.40 -37.55
C ILE A 104 -3.76 -4.61 -36.29
N PHE A 105 -4.55 -5.19 -35.39
CA PHE A 105 -4.97 -4.53 -34.15
C PHE A 105 -3.78 -4.23 -33.24
N TYR A 106 -2.88 -5.18 -33.02
CA TYR A 106 -1.72 -4.99 -32.16
C TYR A 106 -0.72 -4.00 -32.77
N ALA A 107 -0.45 -4.12 -34.07
CA ALA A 107 0.48 -3.25 -34.79
C ALA A 107 -0.03 -1.81 -34.96
N PHE A 108 -1.35 -1.60 -34.91
CA PHE A 108 -1.96 -0.28 -34.96
C PHE A 108 -2.15 0.35 -33.57
N ILE A 109 -2.82 -0.36 -32.65
CA ILE A 109 -3.23 0.20 -31.36
C ILE A 109 -2.01 0.42 -30.47
N TRP A 110 -1.15 -0.58 -30.34
CA TRP A 110 -0.11 -0.59 -29.32
C TRP A 110 0.96 0.52 -29.50
N PRO A 111 1.44 0.85 -30.72
CA PRO A 111 2.33 2.01 -30.94
C PRO A 111 1.67 3.36 -30.67
N VAL A 112 0.38 3.51 -30.97
CA VAL A 112 -0.38 4.73 -30.63
C VAL A 112 -0.49 4.86 -29.12
N MET A 113 -0.80 3.77 -28.41
CA MET A 113 -0.89 3.72 -26.95
C MET A 113 0.44 4.09 -26.27
N GLU A 114 1.56 3.53 -26.73
CA GLU A 114 2.89 3.83 -26.19
C GLU A 114 3.31 5.29 -26.46
N THR A 115 2.88 5.88 -27.57
CA THR A 115 3.15 7.30 -27.87
C THR A 115 2.46 8.24 -26.88
N PHE A 116 1.25 7.89 -26.44
CA PHE A 116 0.55 8.64 -25.40
C PHE A 116 1.10 8.33 -23.98
N ARG A 117 1.54 7.10 -23.69
CA ARG A 117 2.18 6.73 -22.40
C ARG A 117 3.55 7.37 -22.20
N ALA A 118 4.33 7.56 -23.26
CA ALA A 118 5.64 8.19 -23.18
C ALA A 118 5.58 9.64 -22.65
N ILE A 119 4.43 10.31 -22.80
CA ILE A 119 4.23 11.70 -22.38
C ILE A 119 3.62 11.80 -20.98
N SER A 120 2.91 10.77 -20.53
CA SER A 120 2.33 10.75 -19.17
C SER A 120 3.37 10.47 -18.08
N LYS A 121 4.55 9.95 -18.43
CA LYS A 121 5.56 9.52 -17.44
C LYS A 121 6.76 10.43 -17.24
N ASP A 122 7.22 11.22 -18.22
CA ASP A 122 8.32 12.17 -17.99
C ASP A 122 8.39 13.22 -19.12
N GLY A 123 8.50 14.49 -18.75
CA GLY A 123 8.41 15.62 -19.67
C GLY A 123 9.47 15.66 -20.77
N HIS A 124 10.66 15.06 -20.61
CA HIS A 124 11.72 15.09 -21.62
C HIS A 124 12.65 13.89 -21.53
N ARG A 125 12.47 12.89 -22.41
CA ARG A 125 13.56 12.13 -23.08
C ARG A 125 13.00 11.19 -24.17
N ASN A 126 13.67 11.21 -25.32
CA ASN A 126 13.54 10.33 -26.50
C ASN A 126 12.13 10.02 -27.03
N LYS A 127 11.78 10.65 -28.16
CA LYS A 127 10.57 10.38 -28.98
C LYS A 127 10.46 8.94 -29.53
N LEU A 128 11.50 8.11 -29.35
CA LEU A 128 11.62 6.72 -29.82
C LEU A 128 11.38 5.65 -28.73
N ASP A 129 11.19 6.04 -27.47
CA ASP A 129 10.96 5.05 -26.41
C ASP A 129 9.57 4.41 -26.57
N GLY A 130 9.49 3.08 -26.44
CA GLY A 130 8.27 2.28 -26.65
C GLY A 130 8.21 1.47 -27.95
N THR A 131 9.10 1.67 -28.94
CA THR A 131 9.05 0.88 -30.19
C THR A 131 9.64 -0.53 -30.03
N TRP A 132 10.74 -0.67 -29.28
CA TRP A 132 11.40 -1.98 -29.09
C TRP A 132 10.57 -2.93 -28.21
N SER A 133 9.88 -2.40 -27.20
CA SER A 133 8.92 -3.15 -26.39
C SER A 133 7.76 -3.71 -27.22
N ASN A 134 7.36 -3.03 -28.30
CA ASN A 134 6.28 -3.50 -29.18
C ASN A 134 6.72 -4.69 -30.01
N ILE A 135 7.97 -4.68 -30.48
CA ILE A 135 8.57 -5.81 -31.20
C ILE A 135 8.76 -6.99 -30.24
N LEU A 136 9.28 -6.76 -29.04
CA LEU A 136 9.45 -7.81 -28.03
C LEU A 136 8.09 -8.41 -27.60
N GLY A 137 7.08 -7.56 -27.45
CA GLY A 137 5.70 -7.95 -27.19
C GLY A 137 5.11 -8.80 -28.31
N ALA A 138 5.32 -8.40 -29.57
CA ALA A 138 4.95 -9.21 -30.74
C ALA A 138 5.64 -10.59 -30.74
N CYS A 139 6.94 -10.65 -30.44
CA CYS A 139 7.66 -11.92 -30.28
C CYS A 139 7.10 -12.79 -29.14
N THR A 140 6.61 -12.15 -28.07
CA THR A 140 6.00 -12.83 -26.92
C THR A 140 4.63 -13.40 -27.30
N ILE A 141 3.81 -12.65 -28.05
CA ILE A 141 2.53 -13.11 -28.59
C ILE A 141 2.72 -14.31 -29.53
N VAL A 142 3.74 -14.28 -30.39
CA VAL A 142 4.07 -15.43 -31.25
C VAL A 142 4.51 -16.63 -30.43
N ARG A 143 5.34 -16.42 -29.40
CA ARG A 143 5.80 -17.48 -28.50
C ARG A 143 4.67 -18.10 -27.68
N ASP A 144 3.78 -17.27 -27.14
CA ASP A 144 2.63 -17.74 -26.36
C ASP A 144 1.66 -18.56 -27.23
N PHE A 145 1.45 -18.13 -28.48
CA PHE A 145 0.67 -18.89 -29.45
C PHE A 145 1.36 -20.22 -29.82
N ALA A 146 2.68 -20.21 -30.05
CA ALA A 146 3.45 -21.43 -30.28
C ALA A 146 3.38 -22.40 -29.09
N ASP A 147 3.54 -21.90 -27.87
CA ASP A 147 3.44 -22.69 -26.63
C ASP A 147 2.05 -23.31 -26.47
N PHE A 148 0.99 -22.56 -26.79
CA PHE A 148 -0.37 -23.08 -26.76
C PHE A 148 -0.57 -24.19 -27.81
N SER A 149 -0.18 -23.93 -29.06
CA SER A 149 -0.31 -24.89 -30.15
C SER A 149 0.58 -26.13 -30.01
N PHE A 150 1.71 -26.04 -29.32
CA PHE A 150 2.67 -27.14 -29.17
C PHE A 150 2.42 -28.00 -27.92
N PHE A 151 1.88 -27.44 -26.85
CA PHE A 151 1.72 -28.19 -25.60
C PHE A 151 0.26 -28.42 -25.23
N SER A 152 -0.60 -27.40 -25.29
CA SER A 152 -2.00 -27.52 -24.90
C SER A 152 -2.77 -28.41 -25.87
N TYR A 153 -2.48 -28.31 -27.16
CA TYR A 153 -3.06 -29.19 -28.18
C TYR A 153 -2.72 -30.66 -27.95
N PHE A 154 -1.44 -31.01 -27.84
CA PHE A 154 -1.01 -32.40 -27.68
C PHE A 154 -1.47 -32.98 -26.34
N SER A 155 -1.53 -32.17 -25.28
CA SER A 155 -2.14 -32.55 -23.99
C SER A 155 -3.58 -33.01 -24.15
N VAL A 156 -4.43 -32.19 -24.80
CA VAL A 156 -5.84 -32.53 -25.03
C VAL A 156 -5.97 -33.79 -25.89
N MET A 157 -5.11 -33.94 -26.90
CA MET A 157 -5.12 -35.12 -27.76
C MET A 157 -4.64 -36.39 -27.05
N ASN A 158 -3.76 -36.28 -26.06
CA ASN A 158 -3.29 -37.42 -25.26
C ASN A 158 -4.39 -37.96 -24.33
N GLU A 159 -5.29 -37.10 -23.82
CA GLU A 159 -6.43 -37.53 -23.00
C GLU A 159 -7.41 -38.44 -23.78
N LEU A 160 -7.42 -38.37 -25.11
CA LEU A 160 -8.20 -39.28 -25.94
C LEU A 160 -7.62 -40.70 -25.97
N LEU A 161 -6.33 -40.85 -25.65
CA LEU A 161 -5.63 -42.14 -25.60
C LEU A 161 -5.75 -42.82 -24.23
N GLU A 162 -5.94 -42.04 -23.16
CA GLU A 162 -6.08 -42.55 -21.79
C GLU A 162 -7.49 -43.11 -21.54
N VAL A 163 -7.53 -44.35 -21.04
CA VAL A 163 -8.75 -45.00 -20.53
C VAL A 163 -8.64 -45.09 -19.03
N LYS A 164 -9.56 -44.45 -18.31
CA LYS A 164 -9.82 -44.78 -16.91
C LYS A 164 -10.72 -46.02 -16.90
N GLY A 165 -10.41 -46.99 -16.04
CA GLY A 165 -11.01 -48.33 -16.08
C GLY A 165 -12.55 -48.35 -16.18
N ASP A 166 -13.07 -49.39 -16.85
CA ASP A 166 -14.48 -49.77 -17.07
C ASP A 166 -15.40 -48.84 -17.89
N GLU A 167 -14.88 -47.84 -18.62
CA GLU A 167 -15.69 -47.05 -19.56
C GLU A 167 -16.02 -47.81 -20.86
N LYS A 168 -17.32 -47.96 -21.17
CA LYS A 168 -17.79 -48.54 -22.46
C LYS A 168 -17.57 -47.55 -23.62
N PRO A 169 -17.14 -48.02 -24.81
CA PRO A 169 -16.94 -47.15 -25.97
C PRO A 169 -18.24 -46.49 -26.43
N ILE A 170 -18.15 -45.23 -26.87
CA ILE A 170 -19.27 -44.47 -27.42
C ILE A 170 -19.60 -45.04 -28.81
N GLU A 171 -20.74 -45.71 -28.93
CA GLU A 171 -21.26 -46.25 -30.18
C GLU A 171 -22.33 -45.32 -30.77
N LEU A 172 -22.25 -45.08 -32.09
CA LEU A 172 -23.21 -44.27 -32.85
C LEU A 172 -24.47 -45.09 -33.13
N LYS A 173 -25.59 -44.74 -32.48
CA LYS A 173 -26.89 -45.38 -32.74
C LYS A 173 -27.46 -44.86 -34.07
N VAL A 174 -27.30 -45.63 -35.14
CA VAL A 174 -27.69 -45.25 -36.52
C VAL A 174 -29.16 -44.80 -36.61
N LEU A 175 -30.04 -45.39 -35.80
CA LEU A 175 -31.47 -45.07 -35.75
C LEU A 175 -31.77 -43.62 -35.30
N GLN A 176 -30.86 -42.97 -34.56
CA GLN A 176 -31.05 -41.61 -34.01
C GLN A 176 -30.53 -40.50 -34.94
N ILE A 177 -29.74 -40.85 -35.96
CA ILE A 177 -29.08 -39.90 -36.87
C ILE A 177 -30.08 -39.01 -37.62
N PRO A 178 -31.20 -39.52 -38.20
CA PRO A 178 -32.16 -38.67 -38.91
C PRO A 178 -32.75 -37.57 -38.00
N GLY A 179 -32.99 -37.91 -36.73
CA GLY A 179 -33.48 -36.99 -35.73
C GLY A 179 -32.49 -35.89 -35.35
N CYS A 180 -31.20 -36.24 -35.24
CA CYS A 180 -30.13 -35.29 -34.96
C CYS A 180 -29.89 -34.36 -36.15
N VAL A 181 -29.95 -34.90 -37.38
CA VAL A 181 -29.83 -34.12 -38.63
C VAL A 181 -31.00 -33.14 -38.76
N LEU A 182 -32.22 -33.58 -38.48
CA LEU A 182 -33.40 -32.71 -38.46
C LEU A 182 -33.26 -31.58 -37.44
N ALA A 183 -32.79 -31.89 -36.22
CA ALA A 183 -32.55 -30.89 -35.18
C ALA A 183 -31.44 -29.89 -35.55
N ALA A 184 -30.34 -30.34 -36.18
CA ALA A 184 -29.29 -29.44 -36.69
C ALA A 184 -29.80 -28.51 -37.80
N ILE A 185 -30.54 -29.04 -38.78
CA ILE A 185 -31.07 -28.24 -39.89
C ILE A 185 -32.04 -27.18 -39.36
N LEU A 186 -33.00 -27.59 -38.52
CA LEU A 186 -33.96 -26.66 -37.93
C LEU A 186 -33.29 -25.68 -36.97
N GLY A 187 -32.30 -26.12 -36.19
CA GLY A 187 -31.51 -25.25 -35.33
C GLY A 187 -30.76 -24.18 -36.11
N LEU A 188 -30.11 -24.55 -37.22
CA LEU A 188 -29.45 -23.57 -38.09
C LEU A 188 -30.46 -22.63 -38.79
N LEU A 189 -31.60 -23.16 -39.25
CA LEU A 189 -32.64 -22.36 -39.91
C LEU A 189 -33.35 -21.38 -38.97
N VAL A 190 -33.38 -21.64 -37.66
CA VAL A 190 -34.06 -20.81 -36.66
C VAL A 190 -33.06 -19.92 -35.93
N ASP A 191 -32.00 -20.47 -35.36
CA ASP A 191 -31.04 -19.72 -34.54
C ASP A 191 -30.25 -18.73 -35.39
N VAL A 192 -29.82 -19.09 -36.60
CA VAL A 192 -29.02 -18.17 -37.44
C VAL A 192 -29.82 -16.91 -37.79
N PRO A 193 -31.01 -16.99 -38.40
CA PRO A 193 -31.76 -15.78 -38.74
C PRO A 193 -32.24 -14.99 -37.52
N ILE A 194 -32.69 -15.65 -36.46
CA ILE A 194 -33.23 -14.96 -35.28
C ILE A 194 -32.11 -14.30 -34.48
N ILE A 195 -30.99 -14.97 -34.25
CA ILE A 195 -29.83 -14.36 -33.57
C ILE A 195 -29.26 -13.22 -34.40
N VAL A 196 -29.17 -13.37 -35.73
CA VAL A 196 -28.78 -12.26 -36.62
C VAL A 196 -29.73 -11.07 -36.43
N LEU A 197 -31.05 -11.28 -36.41
CA LEU A 197 -32.04 -10.22 -36.19
C LEU A 197 -31.88 -9.56 -34.81
N ILE A 198 -31.70 -10.33 -33.74
CA ILE A 198 -31.47 -9.82 -32.38
C ILE A 198 -30.21 -8.95 -32.34
N VAL A 199 -29.12 -9.45 -32.93
CA VAL A 199 -27.84 -8.75 -32.99
C VAL A 199 -27.96 -7.45 -33.79
N MET A 200 -28.62 -7.48 -34.95
CA MET A 200 -28.85 -6.30 -35.79
C MET A 200 -29.78 -5.28 -35.12
N TYR A 201 -30.79 -5.72 -34.37
CA TYR A 201 -31.67 -4.85 -33.60
C TYR A 201 -30.94 -4.19 -32.41
N LYS A 202 -30.08 -4.94 -31.71
CA LYS A 202 -29.36 -4.46 -30.52
C LYS A 202 -28.08 -3.70 -30.86
N ALA A 203 -27.54 -3.83 -32.07
CA ALA A 203 -26.32 -3.14 -32.47
C ALA A 203 -26.43 -1.60 -32.42
N PRO A 204 -27.51 -0.95 -32.93
CA PRO A 204 -27.70 0.49 -32.75
C PRO A 204 -27.81 0.91 -31.28
N ILE A 205 -28.45 0.09 -30.44
CA ILE A 205 -28.59 0.33 -29.01
C ILE A 205 -27.22 0.27 -28.32
N MET A 206 -26.41 -0.74 -28.63
CA MET A 206 -25.04 -0.89 -28.15
C MET A 206 -24.15 0.27 -28.59
N LEU A 207 -24.31 0.73 -29.84
CA LEU A 207 -23.57 1.87 -30.37
C LEU A 207 -23.88 3.14 -29.56
N VAL A 208 -25.16 3.49 -29.42
CA VAL A 208 -25.59 4.72 -28.75
C VAL A 208 -25.33 4.67 -27.24
N LYS A 209 -25.64 3.57 -26.55
CA LYS A 209 -25.37 3.44 -25.11
C LYS A 209 -23.87 3.44 -24.82
N GLY A 210 -23.08 2.75 -25.64
CA GLY A 210 -21.63 2.71 -25.47
C GLY A 210 -21.00 4.08 -25.69
N TRP A 211 -21.43 4.82 -26.71
CA TRP A 211 -21.02 6.21 -26.87
C TRP A 211 -21.45 7.11 -25.72
N LYS A 212 -22.72 7.05 -25.30
CA LYS A 212 -23.21 7.84 -24.16
C LYS A 212 -22.33 7.62 -22.92
N ARG A 213 -22.04 6.36 -22.59
CA ARG A 213 -21.18 6.00 -21.46
C ARG A 213 -19.75 6.49 -21.64
N LEU A 214 -19.16 6.32 -22.83
CA LEU A 214 -17.80 6.81 -23.12
C LEU A 214 -17.70 8.34 -23.08
N PHE A 215 -18.76 9.07 -23.47
CA PHE A 215 -18.85 10.53 -23.33
C PHE A 215 -19.02 10.95 -21.86
N GLU A 216 -19.86 10.25 -21.09
CA GLU A 216 -20.02 10.48 -19.64
C GLU A 216 -18.71 10.22 -18.89
N ASP A 217 -17.99 9.15 -19.23
CA ASP A 217 -16.68 8.82 -18.67
C ASP A 217 -15.63 9.90 -19.04
N LEU A 218 -15.65 10.39 -20.30
CA LEU A 218 -14.77 11.48 -20.77
C LEU A 218 -15.02 12.80 -20.02
N ILE A 219 -16.29 13.13 -19.73
CA ILE A 219 -16.70 14.38 -19.07
C ILE A 219 -16.51 14.28 -17.54
N GLY A 220 -16.83 13.14 -16.94
CA GLY A 220 -16.82 12.93 -15.48
C GLY A 220 -15.46 12.61 -14.87
N ARG A 221 -14.44 12.28 -15.68
CA ARG A 221 -13.11 11.80 -15.21
C ARG A 221 -13.19 10.65 -14.20
N SER A 222 -14.24 9.84 -14.27
CA SER A 222 -14.47 8.72 -13.36
C SER A 222 -15.02 7.53 -14.14
N GLY A 223 -14.12 6.61 -14.51
CA GLY A 223 -14.46 5.36 -15.17
C GLY A 223 -13.26 4.42 -15.14
N PRO A 224 -13.45 3.08 -15.11
CA PRO A 224 -12.38 2.09 -14.95
C PRO A 224 -11.34 2.11 -16.09
N PHE A 225 -11.67 2.75 -17.23
CA PHE A 225 -10.77 2.92 -18.38
C PHE A 225 -9.93 4.20 -18.34
N LEU A 226 -10.21 5.12 -17.41
CA LEU A 226 -9.55 6.43 -17.29
C LEU A 226 -8.63 6.55 -16.06
N GLU A 227 -8.66 5.58 -15.13
CA GLU A 227 -7.84 5.61 -13.92
C GLU A 227 -6.33 5.46 -14.18
N ASP A 228 -5.92 4.90 -15.33
CA ASP A 228 -4.51 4.66 -15.64
C ASP A 228 -3.99 5.40 -16.91
N VAL A 229 -4.83 6.10 -17.69
CA VAL A 229 -4.36 6.80 -18.91
C VAL A 229 -5.23 8.00 -19.36
N CYS A 230 -4.57 9.04 -19.89
CA CYS A 230 -5.09 10.39 -20.15
C CYS A 230 -6.39 10.51 -21.01
N VAL A 231 -6.98 11.71 -21.05
CA VAL A 231 -8.10 12.16 -21.94
C VAL A 231 -8.01 11.74 -23.44
N PRO A 232 -6.83 11.60 -24.09
CA PRO A 232 -6.72 11.05 -25.45
C PRO A 232 -7.32 9.65 -25.65
N PHE A 233 -7.26 8.80 -24.63
CA PHE A 233 -7.62 7.38 -24.73
C PHE A 233 -9.14 7.19 -24.81
N ALA A 234 -9.89 7.98 -24.06
CA ALA A 234 -11.35 8.02 -24.15
C ALA A 234 -11.81 8.54 -25.53
N GLY A 235 -11.11 9.54 -26.09
CA GLY A 235 -11.38 10.02 -27.47
C GLY A 235 -11.13 8.95 -28.54
N LEU A 236 -10.06 8.16 -28.42
CA LEU A 236 -9.77 7.03 -29.31
C LEU A 236 -10.83 5.92 -29.18
N LEU A 237 -11.24 5.59 -27.95
CA LEU A 237 -12.27 4.58 -27.68
C LEU A 237 -13.63 5.00 -28.27
N ILE A 238 -14.00 6.27 -28.19
CA ILE A 238 -15.21 6.81 -28.84
C ILE A 238 -15.14 6.62 -30.35
N LEU A 239 -13.99 6.92 -30.97
CA LEU A 239 -13.78 6.78 -32.41
C LEU A 239 -13.82 5.32 -32.88
N PHE A 240 -13.25 4.39 -32.11
CA PHE A 240 -13.16 2.97 -32.47
C PHE A 240 -14.35 2.12 -32.01
N TRP A 241 -15.24 2.66 -31.17
CA TRP A 241 -16.44 1.96 -30.71
C TRP A 241 -17.30 1.35 -31.83
N PRO A 242 -17.53 2.02 -32.99
CA PRO A 242 -18.24 1.41 -34.11
C PRO A 242 -17.61 0.10 -34.60
N PHE A 243 -16.28 0.01 -34.63
CA PHE A 243 -15.59 -1.22 -35.02
C PHE A 243 -15.78 -2.35 -34.00
N ALA A 244 -15.82 -2.02 -32.70
CA ALA A 244 -16.14 -2.99 -31.66
C ALA A 244 -17.58 -3.53 -31.81
N VAL A 245 -18.54 -2.67 -32.18
CA VAL A 245 -19.91 -3.09 -32.50
C VAL A 245 -19.95 -3.97 -33.75
N ILE A 246 -19.18 -3.67 -34.79
CA ILE A 246 -19.07 -4.53 -35.99
C ILE A 246 -18.49 -5.90 -35.64
N ILE A 247 -17.46 -5.96 -34.80
CA ILE A 247 -16.88 -7.23 -34.32
C ILE A 247 -17.90 -8.01 -33.50
N ALA A 248 -18.66 -7.34 -32.63
CA ALA A 248 -19.72 -7.97 -31.85
C ALA A 248 -20.83 -8.52 -32.77
N ILE A 249 -21.18 -7.81 -33.84
CA ILE A 249 -22.12 -8.28 -34.86
C ILE A 249 -21.58 -9.55 -35.51
N ILE A 250 -20.38 -9.50 -36.06
CA ILE A 250 -19.76 -10.65 -36.74
C ILE A 250 -19.65 -11.85 -35.79
N THR A 251 -19.25 -11.61 -34.54
CA THR A 251 -19.12 -12.67 -33.53
C THR A 251 -20.49 -13.29 -33.18
N GLY A 252 -21.52 -12.46 -33.02
CA GLY A 252 -22.89 -12.93 -32.79
C GLY A 252 -23.40 -13.79 -33.95
N ILE A 253 -23.19 -13.33 -35.19
CA ILE A 253 -23.54 -14.06 -36.41
C ILE A 253 -22.77 -15.38 -36.51
N LEU A 254 -21.48 -15.41 -36.23
CA LEU A 254 -20.69 -16.65 -36.27
C LEU A 254 -21.10 -17.62 -35.16
N SER A 255 -21.42 -17.12 -33.98
CA SER A 255 -21.85 -17.94 -32.84
C SER A 255 -23.20 -18.64 -33.06
N SER A 256 -24.08 -18.04 -33.88
CA SER A 256 -25.42 -18.59 -34.15
C SER A 256 -25.37 -19.94 -34.87
N PHE A 257 -24.37 -20.17 -35.73
CA PHE A 257 -24.13 -21.47 -36.35
C PHE A 257 -23.77 -22.54 -35.31
N GLY A 258 -22.99 -22.16 -34.29
CA GLY A 258 -22.64 -23.04 -33.19
C GLY A 258 -23.86 -23.39 -32.32
N PHE A 259 -24.66 -22.38 -31.95
CA PHE A 259 -25.90 -22.59 -31.18
C PHE A 259 -26.89 -23.47 -31.93
N GLY A 260 -27.17 -23.16 -33.20
CA GLY A 260 -28.10 -23.95 -34.01
C GLY A 260 -27.62 -25.37 -34.27
N GLY A 261 -26.32 -25.57 -34.54
CA GLY A 261 -25.74 -26.90 -34.73
C GLY A 261 -25.77 -27.77 -33.47
N TYR A 262 -25.65 -27.16 -32.29
CA TYR A 262 -25.65 -27.88 -31.00
C TYR A 262 -26.98 -28.57 -30.67
N ALA A 263 -28.09 -28.16 -31.30
CA ALA A 263 -29.38 -28.85 -31.19
C ALA A 263 -29.29 -30.33 -31.58
N SER A 264 -28.40 -30.69 -32.52
CA SER A 264 -28.15 -32.09 -32.88
C SER A 264 -27.46 -32.90 -31.78
N VAL A 265 -26.57 -32.25 -31.01
CA VAL A 265 -25.88 -32.87 -29.87
C VAL A 265 -26.87 -33.13 -28.75
N VAL A 266 -27.76 -32.17 -28.46
CA VAL A 266 -28.82 -32.33 -27.46
C VAL A 266 -29.81 -33.42 -27.88
N ALA A 267 -30.19 -33.47 -29.15
CA ALA A 267 -31.06 -34.53 -29.67
C ALA A 267 -30.44 -35.93 -29.50
N TYR A 268 -29.12 -36.03 -29.68
CA TYR A 268 -28.37 -37.27 -29.52
C TYR A 268 -28.21 -37.66 -28.05
N GLN A 269 -27.81 -36.72 -27.19
CA GLN A 269 -27.58 -36.94 -25.76
C GLN A 269 -28.86 -37.34 -25.02
N GLU A 270 -29.96 -36.62 -25.26
CA GLU A 270 -31.26 -36.87 -24.62
C GLU A 270 -32.05 -38.01 -25.29
N ASN A 271 -31.49 -38.62 -26.35
CA ASN A 271 -32.18 -39.61 -27.17
C ASN A 271 -33.59 -39.13 -27.62
N SER A 272 -33.71 -37.84 -27.93
CA SER A 272 -35.00 -37.16 -28.10
C SER A 272 -34.86 -36.00 -29.07
N THR A 273 -35.42 -36.17 -30.26
CA THR A 273 -35.52 -35.10 -31.27
C THR A 273 -36.31 -33.90 -30.75
N LYS A 274 -37.33 -34.16 -29.93
CA LYS A 274 -38.12 -33.14 -29.25
C LYS A 274 -37.25 -32.29 -28.32
N SER A 275 -36.33 -32.88 -27.57
CA SER A 275 -35.42 -32.14 -26.69
C SER A 275 -34.45 -31.26 -27.49
N GLY A 276 -33.94 -31.77 -28.62
CA GLY A 276 -33.15 -30.96 -29.55
C GLY A 276 -33.93 -29.77 -30.12
N LEU A 277 -35.20 -29.96 -30.50
CA LEU A 277 -36.05 -28.88 -31.00
C LEU A 277 -36.43 -27.86 -29.91
N LEU A 278 -36.66 -28.30 -28.68
CA LEU A 278 -36.88 -27.39 -27.55
C LEU A 278 -35.62 -26.58 -27.21
N TYR A 279 -34.44 -27.17 -27.39
CA TYR A 279 -33.17 -26.46 -27.24
C TYR A 279 -33.03 -25.30 -28.24
N VAL A 280 -33.43 -25.47 -29.50
CA VAL A 280 -33.43 -24.40 -30.51
C VAL A 280 -34.25 -23.19 -30.04
N ILE A 281 -35.38 -23.42 -29.39
CA ILE A 281 -36.22 -22.33 -28.87
C ILE A 281 -35.57 -21.71 -27.62
N ALA A 282 -35.00 -22.54 -26.74
CA ALA A 282 -34.35 -22.09 -25.52
C ALA A 282 -33.03 -21.33 -25.78
N SER A 283 -32.26 -21.69 -26.81
CA SER A 283 -30.97 -21.07 -27.18
C SER A 283 -31.18 -19.61 -27.60
N VAL A 284 -32.22 -19.32 -28.38
CA VAL A 284 -32.62 -17.95 -28.74
C VAL A 284 -32.98 -17.13 -27.50
N SER A 285 -33.77 -17.71 -26.58
CA SER A 285 -34.14 -17.05 -25.32
C SER A 285 -32.93 -16.77 -24.43
N LEU A 286 -32.00 -17.72 -24.33
CA LEU A 286 -30.71 -17.55 -23.64
C LEU A 286 -29.84 -16.45 -24.26
N PHE A 287 -29.75 -16.41 -25.60
CA PHE A 287 -28.97 -15.41 -26.30
C PHE A 287 -29.56 -14.01 -26.14
N ASP A 288 -30.89 -13.88 -26.23
CA ASP A 288 -31.60 -12.62 -26.04
C ASP A 288 -31.49 -12.08 -24.60
N GLU A 289 -31.68 -12.93 -23.59
CA GLU A 289 -31.51 -12.56 -22.18
C GLU A 289 -30.06 -12.11 -21.90
N TYR A 290 -29.08 -12.90 -22.34
CA TYR A 290 -27.66 -12.56 -22.19
C TYR A 290 -27.32 -11.20 -22.83
N THR A 291 -27.86 -10.92 -24.01
CA THR A 291 -27.63 -9.62 -24.68
C THR A 291 -28.44 -8.48 -24.07
N ASN A 292 -29.56 -8.74 -23.39
CA ASN A 292 -30.28 -7.73 -22.60
C ASN A 292 -29.47 -7.34 -21.37
N ASP A 293 -28.96 -8.31 -20.63
CA ASP A 293 -28.13 -8.07 -19.43
C ASP A 293 -26.84 -7.33 -19.80
N PHE A 294 -26.18 -7.73 -20.89
CA PHE A 294 -24.97 -7.07 -21.38
C PHE A 294 -25.18 -5.59 -21.74
N LEU A 295 -26.38 -5.23 -22.21
CA LEU A 295 -26.73 -3.87 -22.59
C LEU A 295 -27.51 -3.12 -21.50
N TYR A 296 -27.68 -3.70 -20.31
CA TYR A 296 -28.53 -3.18 -19.24
C TYR A 296 -29.92 -2.80 -19.78
N LEU A 297 -30.54 -3.72 -20.50
CA LEU A 297 -31.92 -3.62 -20.99
C LEU A 297 -32.86 -4.33 -20.01
N ARG A 298 -34.11 -4.55 -20.43
CA ARG A 298 -35.12 -5.23 -19.62
C ARG A 298 -34.63 -6.62 -19.19
N GLU A 299 -34.80 -6.95 -17.91
CA GLU A 299 -34.49 -8.27 -17.36
C GLU A 299 -35.33 -9.37 -18.04
N GLY A 300 -34.66 -10.48 -18.37
CA GLY A 300 -35.25 -11.64 -19.04
C GLY A 300 -35.26 -11.55 -20.57
N SER A 301 -35.82 -12.58 -21.21
CA SER A 301 -36.00 -12.64 -22.67
C SER A 301 -37.47 -12.50 -23.06
N CYS A 302 -37.74 -11.93 -24.24
CA CYS A 302 -39.07 -11.95 -24.86
C CYS A 302 -39.40 -13.28 -25.57
N PHE A 303 -38.43 -14.19 -25.69
CA PHE A 303 -38.61 -15.50 -26.31
C PHE A 303 -38.95 -16.58 -25.27
N PRO A 304 -39.81 -17.55 -25.64
CA PRO A 304 -40.20 -18.63 -24.73
C PRO A 304 -39.00 -19.47 -24.32
N ARG A 305 -38.95 -19.90 -23.05
CA ARG A 305 -37.90 -20.77 -22.51
C ARG A 305 -38.48 -22.13 -22.12
N PRO A 306 -38.62 -23.07 -23.07
CA PRO A 306 -39.04 -24.42 -22.75
C PRO A 306 -37.96 -25.19 -22.00
N ARG A 307 -38.36 -26.04 -21.06
CA ARG A 307 -37.46 -27.01 -20.42
C ARG A 307 -37.28 -28.20 -21.37
N TYR A 308 -36.02 -28.53 -21.69
CA TYR A 308 -35.68 -29.60 -22.61
C TYR A 308 -35.08 -30.85 -21.93
N HIS A 309 -34.89 -30.81 -20.61
CA HIS A 309 -34.40 -31.91 -19.78
C HIS A 309 -35.54 -32.45 -18.92
N TRP A 310 -35.78 -33.77 -18.97
CA TRP A 310 -36.74 -34.47 -18.11
C TRP A 310 -35.98 -35.43 -17.22
N THR A 311 -35.92 -35.15 -15.92
CA THR A 311 -35.49 -36.13 -14.92
C THR A 311 -36.71 -36.67 -14.21
N ASP A 312 -36.93 -37.98 -14.34
CA ASP A 312 -37.86 -38.76 -13.53
C ASP A 312 -37.55 -38.60 -12.04
N ASP A 313 -38.60 -38.48 -11.25
CA ASP A 313 -38.60 -38.45 -9.78
C ASP A 313 -38.00 -39.74 -9.19
N ALA A 314 -36.69 -39.75 -8.93
CA ALA A 314 -36.05 -40.73 -8.06
C ALA A 314 -35.69 -40.07 -6.72
N ARG A 315 -36.63 -40.08 -5.77
CA ARG A 315 -36.38 -39.77 -4.36
C ARG A 315 -35.72 -40.98 -3.67
N SER A 316 -34.53 -40.78 -3.10
CA SER A 316 -34.12 -41.33 -1.80
C SER A 316 -32.90 -40.54 -1.27
N PRO A 317 -32.73 -40.42 0.06
CA PRO A 317 -33.25 -39.32 0.86
C PRO A 317 -32.14 -38.28 1.14
N LEU A 318 -32.12 -37.19 0.37
CA LEU A 318 -31.54 -35.95 0.86
C LEU A 318 -32.54 -35.35 1.85
N LEU A 319 -32.12 -35.25 3.10
CA LEU A 319 -32.85 -34.60 4.20
C LEU A 319 -33.56 -33.33 3.72
N PRO A 320 -34.85 -33.14 4.05
CA PRO A 320 -35.60 -31.97 3.63
C PRO A 320 -35.07 -30.74 4.37
N LEU A 321 -34.29 -29.90 3.69
CA LEU A 321 -33.93 -28.54 4.14
C LEU A 321 -35.07 -27.54 3.87
N LYS A 322 -36.32 -27.98 4.02
CA LYS A 322 -37.50 -27.14 4.20
C LYS A 322 -37.76 -27.06 5.71
N GLY A 323 -37.03 -26.19 6.39
CA GLY A 323 -37.14 -26.05 7.84
C GLY A 323 -36.06 -25.21 8.51
N LEU A 324 -35.20 -24.51 7.77
CA LEU A 324 -34.16 -23.64 8.35
C LEU A 324 -34.34 -22.16 7.95
N HIS A 325 -35.60 -21.77 7.67
CA HIS A 325 -35.94 -20.35 7.50
C HIS A 325 -36.71 -19.77 8.70
N GLU A 326 -37.02 -20.58 9.71
CA GLU A 326 -37.62 -20.14 10.97
C GLU A 326 -36.96 -20.94 12.10
N GLN A 327 -36.51 -20.26 13.16
CA GLN A 327 -35.74 -20.76 14.32
C GLN A 327 -34.21 -20.76 14.22
N ILE A 328 -33.63 -19.55 14.22
CA ILE A 328 -32.40 -19.28 14.96
C ILE A 328 -32.65 -18.02 15.80
N GLU A 329 -33.05 -18.22 17.06
CA GLU A 329 -32.87 -17.21 18.12
C GLU A 329 -31.46 -17.36 18.75
N PRO A 330 -30.94 -16.31 19.42
CA PRO A 330 -29.52 -16.01 19.44
C PRO A 330 -28.79 -16.72 20.57
N VAL A 331 -27.67 -17.37 20.24
CA VAL A 331 -26.66 -17.75 21.25
C VAL A 331 -25.53 -16.72 21.18
N HIS A 332 -25.54 -15.85 22.18
CA HIS A 332 -24.40 -15.02 22.59
C HIS A 332 -23.25 -15.92 23.02
N ASP A 333 -22.11 -15.85 22.31
CA ASP A 333 -20.89 -15.31 22.94
C ASP A 333 -19.83 -14.91 21.89
N LYS A 334 -19.37 -13.65 22.04
CA LYS A 334 -18.19 -12.95 21.49
C LYS A 334 -17.93 -12.96 19.98
N GLN A 335 -18.58 -12.00 19.31
CA GLN A 335 -18.17 -11.47 18.01
C GLN A 335 -16.77 -10.81 18.05
N PRO A 336 -15.94 -10.97 17.01
CA PRO A 336 -15.09 -9.88 16.53
C PRO A 336 -15.99 -8.94 15.70
N THR A 337 -16.28 -7.77 16.25
CA THR A 337 -17.11 -6.74 15.61
C THR A 337 -16.46 -6.28 14.30
N ARG A 338 -17.15 -6.57 13.20
CA ARG A 338 -16.94 -5.95 11.88
C ARG A 338 -17.50 -4.53 11.93
N THR A 339 -16.71 -3.53 11.55
CA THR A 339 -17.18 -2.17 11.21
C THR A 339 -16.83 -1.80 9.76
N PRO A 340 -17.65 -0.95 9.11
CA PRO A 340 -17.77 -0.85 7.67
C PRO A 340 -16.78 0.18 7.08
N SER A 341 -15.59 -0.27 6.69
CA SER A 341 -14.76 0.48 5.72
C SER A 341 -13.82 -0.46 4.98
N GLN A 342 -14.40 -1.32 4.17
CA GLN A 342 -13.74 -1.83 2.98
C GLN A 342 -14.50 -1.26 1.78
N LYS A 343 -14.14 -0.04 1.34
CA LYS A 343 -14.31 0.28 -0.07
C LYS A 343 -13.32 -0.60 -0.83
N MET A 344 -13.82 -1.74 -1.33
CA MET A 344 -13.00 -2.77 -1.96
C MET A 344 -12.20 -2.17 -3.12
N LYS A 345 -10.88 -2.28 -3.02
CA LYS A 345 -10.05 -2.29 -4.22
C LYS A 345 -10.13 -3.69 -4.83
N ALA A 346 -10.46 -3.78 -6.11
CA ALA A 346 -10.29 -5.01 -6.86
C ALA A 346 -8.82 -5.48 -6.74
N LEU A 347 -8.61 -6.72 -6.31
CA LEU A 347 -7.30 -7.36 -6.27
C LEU A 347 -6.80 -7.51 -7.70
N LYS A 348 -5.55 -7.09 -7.95
CA LYS A 348 -4.92 -7.31 -9.25
C LYS A 348 -4.63 -8.79 -9.44
N ALA A 349 -4.94 -9.32 -10.62
CA ALA A 349 -4.65 -10.69 -11.04
C ALA A 349 -3.23 -11.18 -10.66
N GLY A 350 -2.21 -10.33 -10.84
CA GLY A 350 -0.82 -10.66 -10.50
C GLY A 350 -0.61 -10.99 -9.03
N VAL A 351 -1.29 -10.27 -8.10
CA VAL A 351 -1.16 -10.49 -6.65
C VAL A 351 -1.70 -11.87 -6.26
N ILE A 352 -2.81 -12.29 -6.88
CA ILE A 352 -3.43 -13.60 -6.66
C ILE A 352 -2.49 -14.72 -7.11
N TRP A 353 -1.92 -14.60 -8.32
CA TRP A 353 -1.00 -15.61 -8.85
C TRP A 353 0.33 -15.65 -8.09
N ASP A 354 0.88 -14.51 -7.66
CA ASP A 354 2.11 -14.45 -6.86
C ASP A 354 1.95 -15.17 -5.52
N ASN A 355 0.83 -14.91 -4.83
CA ASN A 355 0.50 -15.58 -3.57
C ASN A 355 0.34 -17.08 -3.76
N PHE A 356 -0.32 -17.50 -4.85
CA PHE A 356 -0.54 -18.89 -5.17
C PHE A 356 0.78 -19.66 -5.40
N PHE A 357 1.70 -19.11 -6.19
CA PHE A 357 2.99 -19.77 -6.49
C PHE A 357 3.94 -19.78 -5.29
N LYS A 358 3.95 -18.74 -4.45
CA LYS A 358 4.64 -18.78 -3.14
C LYS A 358 4.06 -19.86 -2.23
N GLY A 359 2.74 -20.02 -2.23
CA GLY A 359 2.07 -21.12 -1.54
C GLY A 359 2.55 -22.49 -2.03
N CYS A 360 2.67 -22.67 -3.34
CA CYS A 360 3.18 -23.91 -3.95
C CYS A 360 4.64 -24.19 -3.56
N GLU A 361 5.50 -23.16 -3.55
CA GLU A 361 6.90 -23.30 -3.12
C GLU A 361 6.98 -23.79 -1.67
N HIS A 362 6.22 -23.18 -0.77
CA HIS A 362 6.19 -23.60 0.63
C HIS A 362 5.64 -25.02 0.80
N SER A 363 4.50 -25.33 0.18
CA SER A 363 3.91 -26.68 0.23
C SER A 363 4.89 -27.73 -0.28
N CYS A 364 5.68 -27.41 -1.31
CA CYS A 364 6.69 -28.33 -1.83
C CYS A 364 7.83 -28.56 -0.82
N LYS A 365 8.32 -27.51 -0.13
CA LYS A 365 9.35 -27.65 0.92
C LYS A 365 8.86 -28.51 2.09
N GLU A 366 7.60 -28.34 2.48
CA GLU A 366 6.93 -29.12 3.53
C GLU A 366 6.75 -30.60 3.12
N LEU A 367 6.28 -30.86 1.90
CA LEU A 367 6.13 -32.23 1.39
C LEU A 367 7.48 -32.94 1.16
N LEU A 368 8.55 -32.20 0.84
CA LEU A 368 9.92 -32.73 0.75
C LEU A 368 10.51 -33.02 2.13
N SER A 369 10.24 -32.19 3.15
CA SER A 369 10.70 -32.45 4.53
C SER A 369 10.00 -33.66 5.14
N ASP A 370 8.75 -33.86 4.80
CA ASP A 370 7.92 -34.95 5.33
C ASP A 370 8.11 -36.27 4.56
N GLY A 371 8.94 -36.28 3.52
CA GLY A 371 9.22 -37.45 2.68
C GLY A 371 8.03 -37.91 1.82
N VAL A 372 7.03 -37.04 1.63
CA VAL A 372 5.82 -37.35 0.86
C VAL A 372 6.06 -37.23 -0.65
N ILE A 373 6.98 -36.35 -1.05
CA ILE A 373 7.47 -36.20 -2.41
C ILE A 373 9.00 -36.37 -2.39
N GLU A 374 9.54 -37.14 -3.32
CA GLU A 374 10.99 -37.30 -3.47
C GLU A 374 11.57 -36.31 -4.47
N VAL A 375 12.88 -36.06 -4.40
CA VAL A 375 13.60 -35.23 -5.39
C VAL A 375 13.46 -35.81 -6.80
N LEU A 376 13.41 -37.14 -6.89
CA LEU A 376 13.21 -37.87 -8.14
C LEU A 376 11.85 -37.55 -8.79
N ASP A 377 10.79 -37.28 -8.01
CA ASP A 377 9.49 -36.88 -8.55
C ASP A 377 9.55 -35.50 -9.24
N LEU A 378 10.37 -34.59 -8.70
CA LEU A 378 10.56 -33.24 -9.25
C LEU A 378 11.43 -33.27 -10.52
N GLU A 379 12.47 -34.10 -10.54
CA GLU A 379 13.32 -34.33 -11.72
C GLU A 379 12.54 -35.06 -12.84
N ALA A 380 11.71 -36.04 -12.50
CA ALA A 380 10.84 -36.75 -13.44
C ALA A 380 9.82 -35.80 -14.09
N TRP A 381 9.29 -34.84 -13.34
CA TRP A 381 8.42 -33.81 -13.89
C TRP A 381 9.15 -32.84 -14.81
N GLU A 382 10.34 -32.35 -14.43
CA GLU A 382 11.11 -31.41 -15.26
C GLU A 382 11.48 -32.02 -16.62
N THR A 383 11.76 -33.32 -16.63
CA THR A 383 12.13 -34.10 -17.82
C THR A 383 10.92 -34.62 -18.61
N SER A 384 9.70 -34.50 -18.10
CA SER A 384 8.49 -34.97 -18.76
C SER A 384 8.22 -34.24 -20.09
N LYS A 385 7.86 -35.00 -21.14
CA LYS A 385 7.65 -34.46 -22.51
C LYS A 385 6.48 -33.48 -22.59
N ASN A 386 5.46 -33.64 -21.74
CA ASN A 386 4.23 -32.84 -21.79
C ASN A 386 4.27 -31.61 -20.86
N LYS A 387 5.18 -31.57 -19.86
CA LYS A 387 5.30 -30.50 -18.83
C LYS A 387 3.97 -30.09 -18.18
N ILE A 388 2.99 -30.99 -18.18
CA ILE A 388 1.71 -30.83 -17.48
C ILE A 388 1.98 -31.06 -16.00
N ILE A 389 1.37 -30.26 -15.14
CA ILE A 389 1.60 -30.36 -13.70
C ILE A 389 0.76 -31.51 -13.16
N GLU A 390 1.32 -32.72 -13.22
CA GLU A 390 0.76 -33.94 -12.63
C GLU A 390 1.16 -34.11 -11.15
N ILE A 391 2.12 -33.31 -10.68
CA ILE A 391 2.49 -33.29 -9.27
C ILE A 391 1.36 -32.63 -8.47
N GLY A 392 0.84 -33.30 -7.44
CA GLY A 392 -0.29 -32.83 -6.62
C GLY A 392 -0.03 -31.58 -5.77
N ILE A 393 1.11 -30.89 -5.93
CA ILE A 393 1.49 -29.68 -5.18
C ILE A 393 0.47 -28.52 -5.34
N PRO A 394 0.02 -28.16 -6.56
CA PRO A 394 -1.00 -27.13 -6.72
C PRO A 394 -2.32 -27.51 -6.05
N ALA A 395 -2.74 -28.78 -6.19
CA ALA A 395 -3.97 -29.28 -5.57
C ALA A 395 -3.88 -29.23 -4.04
N HIS A 396 -2.76 -29.68 -3.47
CA HIS A 396 -2.49 -29.59 -2.04
C HIS A 396 -2.53 -28.14 -1.54
N THR A 397 -1.93 -27.20 -2.27
CA THR A 397 -1.89 -25.78 -1.91
C THR A 397 -3.29 -25.13 -1.92
N ILE A 398 -4.12 -25.45 -2.92
CA ILE A 398 -5.51 -24.97 -2.97
C ILE A 398 -6.32 -25.55 -1.80
N LEU A 399 -6.14 -26.84 -1.50
CA LEU A 399 -6.85 -27.50 -0.42
C LEU A 399 -6.46 -26.94 0.96
N GLN A 400 -5.17 -26.68 1.19
CA GLN A 400 -4.70 -25.99 2.39
C GLN A 400 -5.36 -24.61 2.54
N CYS A 401 -5.49 -23.86 1.44
CA CYS A 401 -6.19 -22.58 1.44
C CYS A 401 -7.68 -22.74 1.82
N PHE A 402 -8.37 -23.77 1.31
CA PHE A 402 -9.76 -24.05 1.69
C PHE A 402 -9.91 -24.37 3.18
N LEU A 403 -9.12 -25.30 3.69
CA LEU A 403 -9.16 -25.70 5.11
C LEU A 403 -8.81 -24.53 6.03
N TYR A 404 -7.79 -23.75 5.68
CA TYR A 404 -7.41 -22.55 6.42
C TYR A 404 -8.54 -21.50 6.45
N SER A 405 -9.21 -21.30 5.32
CA SER A 405 -10.35 -20.37 5.22
C SER A 405 -11.57 -20.84 6.03
N ILE A 406 -11.83 -22.16 6.06
CA ILE A 406 -12.93 -22.78 6.80
C ILE A 406 -12.70 -22.66 8.31
N LYS A 407 -11.49 -22.99 8.79
CA LYS A 407 -11.12 -22.89 10.22
C LYS A 407 -11.21 -21.46 10.76
N ARG A 408 -11.04 -20.46 9.90
CA ARG A 408 -11.13 -19.02 10.22
C ARG A 408 -12.51 -18.41 9.98
N SER A 409 -13.52 -19.19 9.59
CA SER A 409 -14.86 -18.70 9.25
C SER A 409 -14.87 -17.56 8.21
N SER A 410 -13.91 -17.56 7.27
CA SER A 410 -13.81 -16.54 6.22
C SER A 410 -14.86 -16.78 5.13
N SER A 411 -15.44 -15.69 4.61
CA SER A 411 -16.39 -15.71 3.48
C SER A 411 -15.71 -15.90 2.12
N GLY A 412 -14.40 -15.67 2.01
CA GLY A 412 -13.61 -15.80 0.78
C GLY A 412 -12.50 -16.85 0.87
N PHE A 413 -11.51 -16.80 -0.03
CA PHE A 413 -10.29 -17.60 0.05
C PHE A 413 -9.21 -16.80 0.78
N LEU A 414 -8.86 -17.23 1.99
CA LEU A 414 -7.79 -16.66 2.78
C LEU A 414 -6.46 -17.29 2.37
N MET A 415 -5.64 -16.54 1.65
CA MET A 415 -4.29 -16.96 1.24
C MET A 415 -3.28 -16.79 2.39
N ARG A 416 -2.10 -17.42 2.27
CA ARG A 416 -1.06 -17.44 3.31
C ARG A 416 -0.62 -16.04 3.80
N ASP A 417 -0.56 -15.03 2.93
CA ASP A 417 -0.18 -13.65 3.30
C ASP A 417 -1.36 -12.82 3.89
N ASN A 418 -2.40 -13.47 4.43
CA ASN A 418 -3.64 -12.84 4.90
C ASN A 418 -4.38 -12.01 3.83
N VAL A 419 -4.16 -12.33 2.55
CA VAL A 419 -4.94 -11.77 1.43
C VAL A 419 -6.23 -12.58 1.32
N GLU A 420 -7.37 -11.94 1.61
CA GLU A 420 -8.70 -12.55 1.46
C GLU A 420 -9.28 -12.23 0.09
N LEU A 421 -9.49 -13.25 -0.74
CA LEU A 421 -10.17 -13.13 -2.04
C LEU A 421 -11.66 -13.44 -1.86
N THR A 422 -12.52 -12.44 -1.99
CA THR A 422 -13.98 -12.51 -1.83
C THR A 422 -14.67 -12.21 -3.17
N ASN A 423 -15.98 -12.48 -3.25
CA ASN A 423 -16.80 -12.07 -4.40
C ASN A 423 -16.74 -10.58 -4.70
N ILE A 424 -16.39 -9.75 -3.69
CA ILE A 424 -16.46 -8.30 -3.78
C ILE A 424 -15.12 -7.63 -4.12
N ASN A 425 -14.00 -8.32 -3.91
CA ASN A 425 -12.67 -7.79 -4.25
C ASN A 425 -11.95 -8.61 -5.34
N ARG A 426 -12.61 -9.62 -5.94
CA ARG A 426 -12.05 -10.38 -7.06
C ARG A 426 -11.91 -9.48 -8.30
N PRO A 427 -10.85 -9.64 -9.12
CA PRO A 427 -10.76 -8.94 -10.38
C PRO A 427 -11.92 -9.34 -11.30
N GLU A 428 -12.60 -8.34 -11.88
CA GLU A 428 -13.70 -8.56 -12.82
C GLU A 428 -13.19 -9.14 -14.15
N GLY A 429 -13.88 -10.15 -14.66
CA GLY A 429 -13.59 -10.74 -15.97
C GLY A 429 -13.88 -12.23 -16.00
N ARG A 430 -14.39 -12.72 -17.15
CA ARG A 430 -14.86 -14.10 -17.33
C ARG A 430 -13.87 -15.18 -16.85
N ILE A 431 -12.57 -14.94 -16.98
CA ILE A 431 -11.54 -15.90 -16.56
C ILE A 431 -11.50 -16.05 -15.03
N PHE A 432 -11.65 -14.95 -14.28
CA PHE A 432 -11.64 -14.98 -12.82
C PHE A 432 -12.99 -15.44 -12.27
N ASP A 433 -14.10 -15.11 -12.93
CA ASP A 433 -15.42 -15.64 -12.60
C ASP A 433 -15.46 -17.17 -12.80
N TRP A 434 -14.93 -17.65 -13.93
CA TRP A 434 -14.79 -19.07 -14.28
C TRP A 434 -13.90 -19.86 -13.30
N LEU A 435 -12.88 -19.22 -12.69
CA LEU A 435 -12.01 -19.84 -11.68
C LEU A 435 -12.61 -19.80 -10.27
N PHE A 436 -13.24 -18.69 -9.88
CA PHE A 436 -13.66 -18.42 -8.51
C PHE A 436 -14.88 -19.23 -8.08
N GLU A 437 -15.86 -19.41 -8.98
CA GLU A 437 -17.12 -20.10 -8.66
C GLU A 437 -16.91 -21.59 -8.34
N PRO A 438 -16.21 -22.40 -9.16
CA PRO A 438 -15.97 -23.81 -8.84
C PRO A 438 -15.19 -24.01 -7.54
N MET A 439 -14.21 -23.15 -7.26
CA MET A 439 -13.45 -23.19 -6.01
C MET A 439 -14.35 -22.89 -4.80
N SER A 440 -15.32 -21.99 -4.94
CA SER A 440 -16.21 -21.58 -3.85
C SER A 440 -17.17 -22.71 -3.49
N ILE A 441 -17.69 -23.40 -4.50
CA ILE A 441 -18.54 -24.59 -4.34
C ILE A 441 -17.77 -25.71 -3.64
N MET A 442 -16.52 -25.98 -4.04
CA MET A 442 -15.69 -27.01 -3.39
C MET A 442 -15.41 -26.68 -1.92
N LYS A 443 -15.12 -25.42 -1.60
CA LYS A 443 -14.90 -24.96 -0.22
C LYS A 443 -16.16 -25.12 0.64
N GLU A 444 -17.33 -24.69 0.16
CA GLU A 444 -18.58 -24.84 0.93
C GLU A 444 -18.98 -26.32 1.11
N GLN A 445 -18.70 -27.18 0.11
CA GLN A 445 -18.88 -28.62 0.26
C GLN A 445 -17.97 -29.22 1.35
N ILE A 446 -16.69 -28.87 1.38
CA ILE A 446 -15.76 -29.31 2.43
C ILE A 446 -16.22 -28.81 3.80
N LYS A 447 -16.69 -27.56 3.89
CA LYS A 447 -17.24 -26.97 5.13
C LYS A 447 -18.46 -27.73 5.63
N SER A 448 -19.36 -28.13 4.73
CA SER A 448 -20.58 -28.88 5.08
C SER A 448 -20.33 -30.31 5.57
N LEU A 449 -19.15 -30.87 5.25
CA LEU A 449 -18.77 -32.23 5.67
C LEU A 449 -18.27 -32.31 7.12
N HIS A 450 -18.00 -31.18 7.77
CA HIS A 450 -17.49 -31.11 9.15
C HIS A 450 -16.36 -32.13 9.41
N LEU A 451 -15.30 -32.02 8.62
CA LEU A 451 -14.19 -32.98 8.63
C LEU A 451 -13.51 -33.04 9.99
N GLN A 452 -13.24 -34.26 10.45
CA GLN A 452 -12.36 -34.48 11.61
C GLN A 452 -10.90 -34.32 11.18
N GLU A 453 -10.00 -34.03 12.11
CA GLU A 453 -8.57 -33.80 11.84
C GLU A 453 -7.92 -34.97 11.06
N ARG A 454 -8.31 -36.21 11.37
CA ARG A 454 -7.90 -37.42 10.63
C ARG A 454 -8.35 -37.45 9.16
N GLU A 455 -9.52 -36.89 8.86
CA GLU A 455 -10.12 -36.86 7.52
C GLU A 455 -9.59 -35.70 6.69
N GLU A 456 -9.24 -34.57 7.34
CA GLU A 456 -8.51 -33.48 6.70
C GLU A 456 -7.13 -33.95 6.21
N LEU A 457 -6.40 -34.68 7.06
CA LEU A 457 -5.12 -35.30 6.71
C LEU A 457 -5.25 -36.31 5.58
N TYR A 458 -6.29 -37.15 5.61
CA TYR A 458 -6.60 -38.09 4.51
C TYR A 458 -6.91 -37.37 3.19
N LEU A 459 -7.69 -36.28 3.23
CA LEU A 459 -8.03 -35.49 2.05
C LEU A 459 -6.81 -34.74 1.47
N LEU A 460 -5.92 -34.22 2.32
CA LEU A 460 -4.65 -33.60 1.90
C LEU A 460 -3.72 -34.59 1.21
N LYS A 461 -3.68 -35.84 1.69
CA LYS A 461 -2.91 -36.94 1.08
C LYS A 461 -3.47 -37.37 -0.27
N LEU A 462 -4.80 -37.46 -0.37
CA LEU A 462 -5.51 -37.72 -1.63
C LEU A 462 -5.20 -36.64 -2.69
N ALA A 463 -5.06 -35.37 -2.27
CA ALA A 463 -4.75 -34.26 -3.18
C ALA A 463 -3.31 -34.32 -3.71
N VAL A 464 -2.33 -34.75 -2.89
CA VAL A 464 -0.92 -34.91 -3.31
C VAL A 464 -0.73 -36.13 -4.22
N SER A 465 -1.44 -37.22 -3.92
CA SER A 465 -1.31 -38.49 -4.65
C SER A 465 -2.05 -38.49 -6.00
N CYS A 466 -2.76 -37.42 -6.35
CA CYS A 466 -3.53 -37.29 -7.60
C CYS A 466 -4.52 -38.46 -7.87
N GLY A 467 -4.95 -39.15 -6.81
CA GLY A 467 -5.83 -40.33 -6.91
C GLY A 467 -5.12 -41.64 -7.28
N ASP A 468 -3.79 -41.70 -7.28
CA ASP A 468 -3.02 -42.94 -7.42
C ASP A 468 -3.11 -43.77 -6.13
N THR A 469 -3.81 -44.89 -6.21
CA THR A 469 -4.03 -45.80 -5.08
C THR A 469 -2.77 -46.53 -4.63
N GLN A 470 -1.78 -46.74 -5.50
CA GLN A 470 -0.51 -47.37 -5.15
C GLN A 470 0.38 -46.39 -4.38
N ARG A 471 0.47 -45.15 -4.86
CA ARG A 471 1.21 -44.08 -4.20
C ARG A 471 0.59 -43.71 -2.84
N LEU A 472 -0.74 -43.81 -2.72
CA LEU A 472 -1.46 -43.60 -1.45
C LEU A 472 -1.19 -44.69 -0.40
N GLN A 473 -0.98 -45.94 -0.84
CA GLN A 473 -0.67 -47.09 0.02
C GLN A 473 0.79 -47.11 0.50
N ALA A 474 1.74 -46.59 -0.29
CA ALA A 474 3.17 -46.52 0.06
C ALA A 474 3.52 -45.53 1.19
N LEU A 475 2.62 -44.59 1.49
CA LEU A 475 2.79 -43.59 2.55
C LEU A 475 2.32 -44.14 3.90
N GLU A 476 3.19 -44.83 4.65
CA GLU A 476 2.84 -45.61 5.86
C GLU A 476 2.50 -44.78 7.13
N ASN A 477 2.74 -43.46 7.20
CA ASN A 477 2.77 -42.74 8.49
C ASN A 477 1.73 -41.62 8.77
N ALA A 478 0.67 -41.41 7.98
CA ALA A 478 -0.38 -40.44 8.38
C ALA A 478 -1.72 -40.64 7.65
N GLY A 479 -2.80 -40.71 8.44
CA GLY A 479 -4.22 -40.66 8.00
C GLY A 479 -4.84 -42.00 7.61
N ILE A 480 -5.67 -42.57 8.49
CA ILE A 480 -6.47 -43.78 8.24
C ILE A 480 -7.73 -43.38 7.44
N PRO A 481 -8.13 -44.11 6.38
CA PRO A 481 -9.37 -43.84 5.65
C PRO A 481 -10.59 -43.88 6.59
N PRO A 482 -11.64 -43.09 6.34
CA PRO A 482 -12.86 -43.15 7.15
C PRO A 482 -13.50 -44.54 7.05
N ASP A 483 -13.98 -45.08 8.17
CA ASP A 483 -14.66 -46.40 8.23
C ASP A 483 -15.94 -46.47 7.39
N ASN A 484 -16.48 -45.31 7.00
CA ASN A 484 -17.69 -45.19 6.20
C ASN A 484 -17.35 -45.02 4.71
N GLU A 485 -17.72 -46.03 3.90
CA GLU A 485 -17.51 -46.05 2.44
C GLU A 485 -18.12 -44.85 1.70
N ILE A 486 -19.27 -44.33 2.15
CA ILE A 486 -19.89 -43.14 1.56
C ILE A 486 -19.02 -41.91 1.81
N ARG A 487 -18.49 -41.79 3.03
CA ARG A 487 -17.65 -40.66 3.45
C ARG A 487 -16.31 -40.68 2.74
N LYS A 488 -15.72 -41.88 2.58
CA LYS A 488 -14.52 -42.11 1.77
C LYS A 488 -14.73 -41.71 0.30
N ALA A 489 -15.82 -42.16 -0.33
CA ALA A 489 -16.14 -41.82 -1.71
C ALA A 489 -16.37 -40.30 -1.92
N GLN A 490 -16.94 -39.60 -0.93
CA GLN A 490 -17.11 -38.14 -0.96
C GLN A 490 -15.75 -37.41 -0.97
N LEU A 491 -14.80 -37.83 -0.13
CA LEU A 491 -13.45 -37.24 -0.08
C LEU A 491 -12.66 -37.50 -1.37
N GLU A 492 -12.74 -38.72 -1.91
CA GLU A 492 -12.14 -39.07 -3.21
C GLU A 492 -12.78 -38.28 -4.37
N GLY A 493 -14.08 -38.03 -4.30
CA GLY A 493 -14.79 -37.17 -5.26
C GLY A 493 -14.37 -35.70 -5.21
N ILE A 494 -14.04 -35.17 -4.03
CA ILE A 494 -13.48 -33.81 -3.88
C ILE A 494 -12.06 -33.75 -4.45
N SER A 495 -11.21 -34.72 -4.12
CA SER A 495 -9.84 -34.78 -4.63
C SER A 495 -9.79 -34.85 -6.17
N ARG A 496 -10.61 -35.70 -6.80
CA ARG A 496 -10.68 -35.80 -8.27
C ARG A 496 -11.07 -34.48 -8.94
N ARG A 497 -12.03 -33.75 -8.37
CA ARG A 497 -12.45 -32.44 -8.90
C ARG A 497 -11.37 -31.38 -8.75
N LEU A 498 -10.67 -31.38 -7.61
CA LEU A 498 -9.56 -30.47 -7.35
C LEU A 498 -8.37 -30.73 -8.29
N HIS A 499 -8.07 -32.00 -8.56
CA HIS A 499 -7.05 -32.40 -9.52
C HIS A 499 -7.41 -31.99 -10.95
N GLY A 500 -8.65 -32.23 -11.39
CA GLY A 500 -9.13 -31.78 -12.71
C GLY A 500 -9.08 -30.26 -12.88
N PHE A 501 -9.36 -29.50 -11.82
CA PHE A 501 -9.19 -28.05 -11.80
C PHE A 501 -7.72 -27.64 -11.99
N CYS A 502 -6.79 -28.26 -11.25
CA CYS A 502 -5.35 -28.00 -11.37
C CYS A 502 -4.80 -28.36 -12.75
N LEU A 503 -5.28 -29.47 -13.33
CA LEU A 503 -4.93 -29.88 -14.68
C LEU A 503 -5.33 -28.82 -15.70
N THR A 504 -6.53 -28.26 -15.56
CA THR A 504 -7.05 -27.26 -16.50
C THR A 504 -6.26 -25.95 -16.46
N ILE A 505 -5.90 -25.45 -15.27
CA ILE A 505 -5.06 -24.24 -15.14
C ILE A 505 -3.61 -24.47 -15.58
N SER A 506 -3.10 -25.70 -15.48
CA SER A 506 -1.74 -26.05 -15.93
C SER A 506 -1.54 -25.96 -17.45
N ARG A 507 -2.63 -25.99 -18.21
CA ARG A 507 -2.62 -25.80 -19.69
C ARG A 507 -2.39 -24.36 -20.12
N LEU A 508 -2.40 -23.41 -19.18
CA LEU A 508 -2.10 -22.01 -19.45
C LEU A 508 -0.57 -21.81 -19.53
N PRO A 509 -0.02 -21.28 -20.64
CA PRO A 509 1.43 -21.11 -20.82
C PRO A 509 2.11 -20.27 -19.74
N THR A 510 1.40 -19.26 -19.22
CA THR A 510 1.87 -18.40 -18.12
C THR A 510 1.94 -19.17 -16.80
N PHE A 511 0.91 -19.94 -16.45
CA PHE A 511 0.89 -20.73 -15.22
C PHE A 511 2.02 -21.77 -15.21
N ARG A 512 2.20 -22.48 -16.33
CA ARG A 512 3.27 -23.48 -16.50
C ARG A 512 4.67 -22.90 -16.33
N ARG A 513 4.96 -21.73 -16.94
CA ARG A 513 6.27 -21.08 -16.83
C ARG A 513 6.61 -20.72 -15.39
N ARG A 514 5.65 -20.12 -14.67
CA ARG A 514 5.84 -19.71 -13.27
C ARG A 514 6.02 -20.91 -12.34
N PHE A 515 5.28 -22.00 -12.57
CA PHE A 515 5.49 -23.23 -11.81
C PHE A 515 6.86 -23.88 -12.11
N CYS A 516 7.32 -23.83 -13.36
CA CYS A 516 8.64 -24.34 -13.74
C CYS A 516 9.78 -23.55 -13.05
N GLU A 517 9.63 -22.24 -12.88
CA GLU A 517 10.58 -21.43 -12.09
C GLU A 517 10.62 -21.86 -10.62
N VAL A 518 9.46 -22.16 -10.01
CA VAL A 518 9.37 -22.68 -8.64
C VAL A 518 10.09 -24.02 -8.52
N VAL A 519 9.85 -24.98 -9.41
CA VAL A 519 10.51 -26.30 -9.37
C VAL A 519 12.03 -26.20 -9.57
N LYS A 520 12.49 -25.34 -10.49
CA LYS A 520 13.93 -25.14 -10.73
C LYS A 520 14.66 -24.53 -9.53
N ALA A 521 14.05 -23.52 -8.90
CA ALA A 521 14.61 -22.91 -7.70
C ALA A 521 14.76 -23.94 -6.56
N LEU A 522 13.79 -24.87 -6.44
CA LEU A 522 13.79 -25.91 -5.41
C LEU A 522 14.79 -27.05 -5.70
N LEU A 523 14.90 -27.51 -6.96
CA LEU A 523 15.92 -28.50 -7.36
C LEU A 523 17.34 -27.96 -7.13
N GLN A 524 17.55 -26.65 -7.37
CA GLN A 524 18.82 -25.98 -7.08
C GLN A 524 19.10 -25.91 -5.56
N GLU A 525 18.09 -25.67 -4.73
CA GLU A 525 18.20 -25.62 -3.26
C GLU A 525 18.46 -27.01 -2.62
N VAL A 526 17.91 -28.08 -3.20
CA VAL A 526 18.10 -29.47 -2.72
C VAL A 526 19.42 -30.07 -3.20
N GLY A 527 19.85 -29.79 -4.44
CA GLY A 527 21.18 -30.16 -4.94
C GLY A 527 22.33 -29.61 -4.07
N ASP A 528 22.13 -28.42 -3.51
CA ASP A 528 23.08 -27.72 -2.63
C ASP A 528 23.17 -28.32 -1.20
N ARG A 529 22.28 -29.25 -0.82
CA ARG A 529 22.39 -30.04 0.43
C ARG A 529 23.22 -31.32 0.26
N ARG A 530 23.15 -32.00 -0.88
CA ARG A 530 24.07 -33.11 -1.22
C ARG A 530 25.49 -32.61 -1.50
N GLY A 531 25.61 -31.41 -2.06
CA GLY A 531 26.89 -30.72 -2.23
C GLY A 531 27.56 -30.36 -0.90
N ARG A 532 26.80 -30.02 0.15
CA ARG A 532 27.34 -29.51 1.43
C ARG A 532 28.30 -30.46 2.18
N ILE A 533 28.12 -31.78 2.10
CA ILE A 533 29.03 -32.76 2.76
C ILE A 533 30.37 -32.88 2.01
N ILE A 534 30.37 -32.72 0.68
CA ILE A 534 31.59 -32.70 -0.13
C ILE A 534 32.22 -31.30 -0.14
N MET A 535 31.38 -30.26 0.02
CA MET A 535 31.75 -28.86 0.01
C MET A 535 32.38 -28.39 1.32
N GLU A 536 32.11 -28.98 2.50
CA GLU A 536 32.84 -28.56 3.73
C GLU A 536 34.37 -28.78 3.63
N ILE A 537 34.80 -29.79 2.86
CA ILE A 537 36.23 -30.07 2.59
C ILE A 537 36.81 -29.10 1.53
N THR A 538 36.00 -28.62 0.59
CA THR A 538 36.43 -27.70 -0.49
C THR A 538 36.20 -26.21 -0.16
N LEU A 539 35.26 -25.88 0.72
CA LEU A 539 34.89 -24.52 1.13
C LEU A 539 35.99 -23.90 2.02
N PHE A 540 36.71 -24.70 2.81
CA PHE A 540 37.88 -24.24 3.58
C PHE A 540 39.04 -23.80 2.65
N GLN A 541 39.18 -24.45 1.49
CA GLN A 541 40.21 -24.11 0.49
C GLN A 541 39.80 -22.93 -0.41
N VAL A 542 38.50 -22.77 -0.67
CA VAL A 542 37.98 -21.66 -1.49
C VAL A 542 37.84 -20.36 -0.68
N LEU A 543 37.45 -20.43 0.60
CA LEU A 543 37.36 -19.24 1.46
C LEU A 543 38.72 -18.61 1.75
N THR A 544 39.78 -19.43 1.89
CA THR A 544 41.16 -18.94 2.00
C THR A 544 41.64 -18.30 0.69
N GLY A 545 41.25 -18.83 -0.48
CA GLY A 545 41.52 -18.23 -1.79
C GLY A 545 40.73 -16.95 -2.11
N LEU A 546 39.47 -16.85 -1.67
CA LEU A 546 38.62 -15.66 -1.84
C LEU A 546 39.05 -14.52 -0.92
N PHE A 547 39.48 -14.83 0.30
CA PHE A 547 40.04 -13.84 1.21
C PHE A 547 41.38 -13.28 0.69
N LEU A 548 42.25 -14.13 0.12
CA LEU A 548 43.48 -13.70 -0.53
C LEU A 548 43.24 -12.90 -1.82
N SER A 549 42.25 -13.26 -2.64
CA SER A 549 41.96 -12.53 -3.89
C SER A 549 41.31 -11.16 -3.66
N ILE A 550 40.46 -11.01 -2.62
CA ILE A 550 39.93 -9.71 -2.20
C ILE A 550 41.03 -8.85 -1.56
N LEU A 551 41.95 -9.44 -0.79
CA LEU A 551 43.10 -8.75 -0.21
C LEU A 551 44.10 -8.29 -1.29
N ILE A 552 44.34 -9.13 -2.32
CA ILE A 552 45.19 -8.79 -3.47
C ILE A 552 44.52 -7.71 -4.35
N PHE A 553 43.20 -7.77 -4.56
CA PHE A 553 42.47 -6.73 -5.31
C PHE A 553 42.44 -5.39 -4.57
N TYR A 554 42.41 -5.40 -3.23
CA TYR A 554 42.51 -4.20 -2.40
C TYR A 554 43.94 -3.64 -2.36
N LEU A 555 44.97 -4.50 -2.35
CA LEU A 555 46.38 -4.11 -2.39
C LEU A 555 46.89 -3.70 -3.78
N GLN A 556 46.21 -4.13 -4.86
CA GLN A 556 46.57 -3.80 -6.24
C GLN A 556 45.74 -2.66 -6.86
N TRP A 557 44.77 -2.07 -6.15
CA TRP A 557 44.05 -0.89 -6.63
C TRP A 557 44.99 0.32 -6.66
N PRO A 558 45.54 0.74 -7.82
CA PRO A 558 46.45 1.85 -7.86
C PRO A 558 45.60 3.11 -7.68
N GLY A 559 45.87 3.83 -6.60
CA GLY A 559 45.44 5.22 -6.45
C GLY A 559 45.89 6.03 -7.66
N ARG A 560 44.99 6.19 -8.63
CA ARG A 560 45.16 7.10 -9.76
C ARG A 560 44.05 8.13 -9.70
N ASN A 561 44.33 9.17 -8.90
CA ASN A 561 43.80 10.50 -9.12
C ASN A 561 44.17 10.93 -10.55
N LYS A 562 43.26 10.71 -11.51
CA LYS A 562 43.23 11.47 -12.75
C LYS A 562 42.19 12.56 -12.58
N THR A 563 42.68 13.72 -12.16
CA THR A 563 42.03 15.02 -12.29
C THR A 563 41.57 15.20 -13.73
N ARG A 564 40.28 14.98 -13.98
CA ARG A 564 39.61 15.48 -15.18
C ARG A 564 39.31 16.95 -14.90
N LYS A 565 40.12 17.85 -15.47
CA LYS A 565 39.80 19.29 -15.54
C LYS A 565 38.52 19.45 -16.36
N ASN A 566 37.39 19.47 -15.67
CA ASN A 566 36.20 20.18 -16.09
C ASN A 566 35.96 21.28 -15.06
N THR A 567 35.66 22.47 -15.56
CA THR A 567 35.36 23.71 -14.84
C THR A 567 34.64 23.47 -13.51
N LYS A 568 35.28 23.94 -12.42
CA LYS A 568 34.96 23.75 -11.00
C LYS A 568 33.47 23.82 -10.67
N LYS A 569 32.91 22.71 -10.19
CA LYS A 569 31.82 22.67 -9.20
C LYS A 569 32.30 21.79 -8.05
N THR A 570 32.46 22.38 -6.87
CA THR A 570 33.02 21.76 -5.68
C THR A 570 31.96 20.91 -4.97
N ASP A 571 32.20 19.61 -4.79
CA ASP A 571 31.41 18.79 -3.88
C ASP A 571 31.87 19.08 -2.43
N ALA A 572 30.97 18.99 -1.45
CA ALA A 572 31.32 19.18 -0.04
C ALA A 572 32.14 18.01 0.51
N PRO A 573 33.00 18.25 1.53
CA PRO A 573 33.81 17.21 2.18
C PRO A 573 32.94 16.01 2.59
N GLU A 574 33.42 14.79 2.41
CA GLU A 574 32.74 13.56 2.84
C GLU A 574 33.71 12.77 3.72
N PRO A 575 33.32 12.35 4.96
CA PRO A 575 34.14 11.50 5.80
C PRO A 575 34.61 10.24 5.09
N ALA A 576 35.81 9.77 5.43
CA ALA A 576 36.28 8.47 4.99
C ALA A 576 35.54 7.35 5.75
N GLY A 577 35.56 6.14 5.18
CA GLY A 577 34.99 4.96 5.83
C GLY A 577 33.53 4.66 5.50
N ALA A 578 32.93 5.27 4.47
CA ALA A 578 31.63 4.85 3.97
C ALA A 578 31.66 3.37 3.52
N TRP A 579 30.88 2.51 4.17
CA TRP A 579 30.77 1.11 3.75
C TRP A 579 29.83 0.97 2.54
N PRO A 580 30.03 -0.05 1.68
CA PRO A 580 29.06 -0.38 0.64
C PRO A 580 27.65 -0.55 1.24
N ILE A 581 26.64 -0.02 0.55
CA ILE A 581 25.21 -0.14 0.89
C ILE A 581 24.77 0.66 2.14
N ILE A 582 25.44 0.51 3.29
CA ILE A 582 25.04 1.17 4.56
C ILE A 582 25.65 2.57 4.73
N GLY A 583 26.68 2.91 3.96
CA GLY A 583 27.34 4.22 4.04
C GLY A 583 27.96 4.46 5.41
N HIS A 584 27.64 5.61 6.01
CA HIS A 584 28.16 6.06 7.30
C HIS A 584 27.27 5.68 8.49
N LEU A 585 26.19 4.93 8.30
CA LEU A 585 25.24 4.60 9.39
C LEU A 585 25.92 3.95 10.61
N HIS A 586 26.95 3.11 10.38
CA HIS A 586 27.72 2.46 11.44
C HIS A 586 28.53 3.44 12.31
N LEU A 587 28.82 4.65 11.82
CA LEU A 587 29.46 5.73 12.59
C LEU A 587 28.46 6.57 13.39
N LEU A 588 27.18 6.49 13.02
CA LEU A 588 26.09 7.31 13.57
C LEU A 588 25.27 6.58 14.63
N GLY A 589 25.37 5.25 14.72
CA GLY A 589 24.59 4.40 15.64
C GLY A 589 25.36 3.96 16.89
N GLY A 590 24.60 3.71 17.98
CA GLY A 590 25.07 3.17 19.26
C GLY A 590 24.09 3.51 20.39
N HIS A 591 23.87 2.60 21.34
CA HIS A 591 22.85 2.76 22.41
C HIS A 591 23.08 3.98 23.31
N GLU A 592 24.31 4.53 23.32
CA GLU A 592 24.71 5.69 24.15
C GLU A 592 25.04 6.94 23.31
N LYS A 593 25.02 6.87 21.97
CA LYS A 593 25.49 7.98 21.11
C LYS A 593 24.33 8.86 20.64
N LEU A 594 24.37 10.13 21.01
CA LEU A 594 23.42 11.15 20.58
C LEU A 594 23.79 11.68 19.18
N LEU A 595 22.91 11.49 18.20
CA LEU A 595 23.20 11.78 16.79
C LEU A 595 23.69 13.22 16.54
N TYR A 596 23.05 14.21 17.17
CA TYR A 596 23.45 15.63 17.03
C TYR A 596 24.82 15.93 17.62
N ARG A 597 25.23 15.27 18.71
CA ARG A 597 26.59 15.40 19.25
C ARG A 597 27.62 14.76 18.33
N THR A 598 27.31 13.56 17.81
CA THR A 598 28.18 12.86 16.84
C THR A 598 28.39 13.70 15.57
N LEU A 599 27.31 14.24 15.00
CA LEU A 599 27.40 15.13 13.84
C LEU A 599 28.12 16.45 14.16
N GLY A 600 27.98 16.96 15.40
CA GLY A 600 28.70 18.14 15.88
C GLY A 600 30.21 17.90 15.95
N ALA A 601 30.63 16.76 16.47
CA ALA A 601 32.05 16.35 16.50
C ALA A 601 32.61 16.07 15.10
N MET A 602 31.78 15.58 14.18
CA MET A 602 32.17 15.49 12.77
C MET A 602 32.36 16.88 12.15
N ALA A 603 31.51 17.86 12.45
CA ALA A 603 31.65 19.22 11.95
C ALA A 603 32.99 19.87 12.35
N ASP A 604 33.53 19.54 13.54
CA ASP A 604 34.85 20.01 13.97
C ASP A 604 36.00 19.53 13.07
N ASN A 605 35.82 18.39 12.39
CA ASN A 605 36.83 17.80 11.51
C ASN A 605 36.60 18.14 10.02
N TYR A 606 35.35 18.28 9.59
CA TYR A 606 34.98 18.43 8.17
C TYR A 606 34.50 19.84 7.81
N GLY A 607 34.34 20.71 8.79
CA GLY A 607 33.95 22.11 8.62
C GLY A 607 32.43 22.34 8.71
N PRO A 608 31.99 23.57 8.38
CA PRO A 608 30.62 24.06 8.62
C PRO A 608 29.54 23.34 7.81
N ALA A 609 29.92 22.66 6.73
CA ALA A 609 29.03 21.87 5.89
C ALA A 609 29.76 20.70 5.25
N PHE A 610 29.17 19.50 5.30
CA PHE A 610 29.78 18.27 4.77
C PHE A 610 28.73 17.24 4.36
N ASN A 611 29.12 16.29 3.52
CA ASN A 611 28.31 15.18 3.07
C ASN A 611 28.50 13.95 3.96
N ILE A 612 27.42 13.20 4.18
CA ILE A 612 27.43 11.85 4.71
C ILE A 612 26.51 10.95 3.85
N ARG A 613 26.55 9.65 4.12
CA ARG A 613 25.70 8.65 3.44
C ARG A 613 24.87 7.90 4.45
N LEU A 614 23.56 8.03 4.33
CA LEU A 614 22.57 7.31 5.11
C LEU A 614 22.06 6.15 4.25
N GLY A 615 22.75 5.03 4.31
CA GLY A 615 22.55 3.94 3.36
C GLY A 615 22.94 4.35 1.93
N SER A 616 22.01 4.19 1.00
CA SER A 616 22.17 4.59 -0.41
C SER A 616 21.97 6.09 -0.65
N ARG A 617 21.42 6.83 0.33
CA ARG A 617 21.07 8.25 0.20
C ARG A 617 22.19 9.16 0.72
N ARG A 618 22.45 10.26 0.02
CA ARG A 618 23.34 11.33 0.51
C ARG A 618 22.58 12.25 1.46
N ALA A 619 23.26 12.69 2.52
CA ALA A 619 22.79 13.77 3.37
C ALA A 619 23.86 14.86 3.48
N PHE A 620 23.44 16.11 3.34
CA PHE A 620 24.23 17.31 3.50
C PHE A 620 23.96 17.86 4.91
N VAL A 621 24.99 17.83 5.75
CA VAL A 621 24.95 18.27 7.15
C VAL A 621 25.40 19.73 7.21
N VAL A 622 24.61 20.58 7.88
CA VAL A 622 24.89 22.00 8.08
C VAL A 622 25.03 22.28 9.57
N SER A 623 26.13 22.94 9.96
CA SER A 623 26.45 23.19 11.38
C SER A 623 26.86 24.64 11.69
N SER A 624 26.70 25.58 10.75
CA SER A 624 26.98 27.01 10.92
C SER A 624 25.79 27.87 10.49
N TRP A 625 25.71 29.08 11.04
CA TRP A 625 24.58 29.97 10.81
C TRP A 625 24.59 30.60 9.42
N GLU A 626 25.77 30.84 8.82
CA GLU A 626 25.93 31.39 7.48
C GLU A 626 25.38 30.43 6.42
N VAL A 627 25.72 29.14 6.56
CA VAL A 627 25.24 28.10 5.65
C VAL A 627 23.75 27.83 5.87
N ALA A 628 23.27 27.84 7.12
CA ALA A 628 21.85 27.73 7.42
C ALA A 628 21.05 28.91 6.83
N LYS A 629 21.59 30.14 6.89
CA LYS A 629 21.02 31.33 6.27
C LYS A 629 20.86 31.16 4.76
N GLU A 630 21.89 30.70 4.06
CA GLU A 630 21.82 30.46 2.62
C GLU A 630 20.78 29.36 2.26
N CYS A 631 20.70 28.30 3.07
CA CYS A 631 19.70 27.24 2.92
C CYS A 631 18.26 27.77 3.01
N PHE A 632 17.98 28.69 3.94
CA PHE A 632 16.61 29.13 4.26
C PHE A 632 16.26 30.52 3.74
N THR A 633 17.13 31.12 2.93
CA THR A 633 16.86 32.35 2.18
C THR A 633 16.96 32.06 0.68
N THR A 634 18.17 32.01 0.14
CA THR A 634 18.45 31.79 -1.28
C THR A 634 17.87 30.47 -1.79
N ASN A 635 18.05 29.38 -1.04
CA ASN A 635 17.67 28.02 -1.46
C ASN A 635 16.40 27.49 -0.76
N ASP A 636 15.64 28.36 -0.08
CA ASP A 636 14.53 27.95 0.80
C ASP A 636 13.51 27.05 0.08
N LYS A 637 13.10 27.43 -1.14
CA LYS A 637 12.13 26.66 -1.93
C LYS A 637 12.70 25.31 -2.37
N ALA A 638 13.96 25.29 -2.84
CA ALA A 638 14.62 24.07 -3.30
C ALA A 638 14.78 23.05 -2.16
N LEU A 639 14.96 23.53 -0.92
CA LEU A 639 15.16 22.71 0.27
C LEU A 639 13.89 22.62 1.14
N ALA A 640 12.70 22.80 0.57
CA ALA A 640 11.45 22.86 1.34
C ALA A 640 10.74 21.52 1.53
N THR A 641 11.07 20.46 0.79
CA THR A 641 10.36 19.18 0.90
C THR A 641 10.89 18.30 2.04
N ARG A 642 10.04 17.38 2.50
CA ARG A 642 10.39 16.33 3.47
C ARG A 642 10.71 15.04 2.72
N PRO A 643 11.69 14.23 3.19
CA PRO A 643 11.95 12.92 2.60
C PRO A 643 10.79 11.97 2.86
N LEU A 644 10.50 11.08 1.90
CA LEU A 644 9.51 10.03 2.06
C LEU A 644 10.11 8.92 2.93
N THR A 645 9.57 8.73 4.14
CA THR A 645 10.02 7.71 5.11
C THR A 645 8.88 6.78 5.49
N ALA A 646 9.22 5.53 5.87
CA ALA A 646 8.26 4.55 6.36
C ALA A 646 7.43 5.10 7.54
N ALA A 647 8.07 5.79 8.48
CA ALA A 647 7.41 6.38 9.64
C ALA A 647 6.38 7.45 9.26
N SER A 648 6.73 8.38 8.36
CA SER A 648 5.79 9.40 7.86
C SER A 648 4.62 8.82 7.06
N LYS A 649 4.84 7.68 6.39
CA LYS A 649 3.79 6.96 5.67
C LYS A 649 2.83 6.25 6.63
N LEU A 650 3.37 5.48 7.56
CA LEU A 650 2.62 4.58 8.44
C LEU A 650 1.90 5.32 9.57
N MET A 651 2.56 6.29 10.21
CA MET A 651 1.99 7.03 11.34
C MET A 651 1.43 8.41 10.92
N GLY A 652 1.82 8.92 9.76
CA GLY A 652 1.46 10.26 9.29
C GLY A 652 0.27 10.30 8.33
N TYR A 653 -0.67 9.33 8.41
CA TYR A 653 -1.83 9.25 7.51
C TYR A 653 -1.45 9.28 6.02
N ASN A 654 -0.45 8.47 5.63
CA ASN A 654 0.11 8.49 4.28
C ASN A 654 0.55 9.90 3.85
N TYR A 655 1.39 10.53 4.69
CA TYR A 655 1.98 11.86 4.49
C TYR A 655 1.03 13.06 4.60
N ALA A 656 -0.13 12.92 5.26
CA ALA A 656 -1.06 14.02 5.48
C ALA A 656 -0.68 14.92 6.68
N VAL A 657 0.09 14.40 7.66
CA VAL A 657 0.56 15.21 8.81
C VAL A 657 1.53 16.29 8.34
N PHE A 658 1.08 17.54 8.27
CA PHE A 658 1.78 18.61 7.53
C PHE A 658 3.20 18.94 8.04
N GLY A 659 3.52 18.62 9.31
CA GLY A 659 4.88 18.74 9.85
C GLY A 659 5.90 17.83 9.17
N PHE A 660 5.45 16.67 8.69
CA PHE A 660 6.25 15.61 8.05
C PHE A 660 5.91 15.42 6.56
N ALA A 661 4.85 16.05 6.06
CA ALA A 661 4.41 15.95 4.66
C ALA A 661 5.42 16.56 3.67
N PRO A 662 5.57 15.99 2.46
CA PRO A 662 6.34 16.59 1.37
C PRO A 662 5.74 17.93 0.93
N TYR A 663 6.54 18.76 0.26
CA TYR A 663 6.07 20.07 -0.20
C TYR A 663 5.04 19.90 -1.32
N SER A 664 3.81 20.35 -1.11
CA SER A 664 2.69 20.18 -2.04
C SER A 664 1.65 21.31 -1.90
N PRO A 665 0.69 21.45 -2.83
CA PRO A 665 -0.47 22.32 -2.63
C PRO A 665 -1.24 21.99 -1.33
N PHE A 666 -1.44 20.70 -1.03
CA PHE A 666 -2.09 20.25 0.19
C PHE A 666 -1.34 20.70 1.45
N TRP A 667 -0.02 20.50 1.51
CA TRP A 667 0.79 20.95 2.64
C TRP A 667 0.68 22.47 2.86
N ARG A 668 0.71 23.26 1.77
CA ARG A 668 0.56 24.72 1.85
C ARG A 668 -0.78 25.11 2.45
N GLU A 669 -1.86 24.46 2.02
CA GLU A 669 -3.19 24.79 2.53
C GLU A 669 -3.37 24.35 3.99
N MET A 670 -3.00 23.12 4.35
CA MET A 670 -3.13 22.65 5.75
C MET A 670 -2.30 23.51 6.71
N ARG A 671 -1.07 23.89 6.30
CA ARG A 671 -0.26 24.83 7.08
C ARG A 671 -0.91 26.21 7.20
N LYS A 672 -1.49 26.73 6.11
CA LYS A 672 -2.19 28.02 6.11
C LYS A 672 -3.39 27.98 7.05
N LEU A 673 -4.25 26.97 6.95
CA LEU A 673 -5.43 26.80 7.81
C LEU A 673 -5.03 26.68 9.28
N ALA A 674 -4.07 25.80 9.63
CA ALA A 674 -3.57 25.69 10.99
C ALA A 674 -3.01 27.03 11.53
N THR A 675 -2.34 27.81 10.68
CA THR A 675 -1.81 29.12 11.05
C THR A 675 -2.91 30.16 11.23
N LEU A 676 -3.88 30.24 10.34
CA LEU A 676 -4.93 31.26 10.38
C LEU A 676 -5.94 30.98 11.50
N GLU A 677 -6.39 29.73 11.61
CA GLU A 677 -7.55 29.34 12.41
C GLU A 677 -7.21 28.97 13.86
N LEU A 678 -5.95 28.64 14.16
CA LEU A 678 -5.51 28.34 15.54
C LEU A 678 -4.31 29.17 15.99
N LEU A 679 -3.25 29.19 15.19
CA LEU A 679 -1.94 29.71 15.64
C LEU A 679 -1.72 31.21 15.36
N SER A 680 -2.71 31.90 14.82
CA SER A 680 -2.62 33.34 14.57
C SER A 680 -2.69 34.10 15.90
N ASN A 681 -1.97 35.20 16.03
CA ASN A 681 -1.98 35.99 17.27
C ASN A 681 -3.40 36.38 17.71
N ARG A 682 -4.32 36.61 16.77
CA ARG A 682 -5.75 36.86 17.05
C ARG A 682 -6.43 35.65 17.69
N ARG A 683 -6.28 34.46 17.12
CA ARG A 683 -6.91 33.23 17.64
C ARG A 683 -6.28 32.80 18.96
N LEU A 684 -4.97 32.96 19.11
CA LEU A 684 -4.27 32.73 20.37
C LEU A 684 -4.75 33.68 21.47
N ASP A 685 -4.94 34.97 21.19
CA ASP A 685 -5.48 35.92 22.18
C ASP A 685 -6.94 35.61 22.55
N MET A 686 -7.76 35.12 21.62
CA MET A 686 -9.12 34.63 21.92
C MET A 686 -9.11 33.39 22.82
N LEU A 687 -8.19 32.45 22.57
CA LEU A 687 -8.09 31.18 23.27
C LEU A 687 -7.16 31.22 24.50
N LYS A 688 -6.53 32.36 24.81
CA LYS A 688 -5.56 32.48 25.91
C LYS A 688 -6.11 31.99 27.25
N HIS A 689 -7.39 32.25 27.49
CA HIS A 689 -8.10 31.84 28.70
C HIS A 689 -8.03 30.33 28.94
N VAL A 690 -7.96 29.51 27.87
CA VAL A 690 -7.80 28.05 27.97
C VAL A 690 -6.47 27.73 28.63
N HIS A 691 -5.38 28.30 28.12
CA HIS A 691 -4.04 28.07 28.66
C HIS A 691 -3.87 28.65 30.06
N THR A 692 -4.32 29.89 30.31
CA THR A 692 -4.29 30.50 31.65
C THR A 692 -5.04 29.61 32.65
N SER A 693 -6.23 29.12 32.29
CA SER A 693 -7.01 28.25 33.17
C SER A 693 -6.32 26.92 33.47
N GLU A 694 -5.59 26.33 32.51
CA GLU A 694 -4.82 25.11 32.76
C GLU A 694 -3.66 25.35 33.70
N VAL A 695 -2.93 26.47 33.54
CA VAL A 695 -1.84 26.85 34.44
C VAL A 695 -2.37 27.09 35.86
N ASP A 696 -3.47 27.84 35.98
CA ASP A 696 -4.09 28.12 37.28
C ASP A 696 -4.54 26.83 37.98
N MET A 697 -5.20 25.93 37.26
CA MET A 697 -5.64 24.65 37.83
C MET A 697 -4.46 23.76 38.20
N GLY A 698 -3.41 23.69 37.37
CA GLY A 698 -2.22 22.92 37.66
C GLY A 698 -1.49 23.42 38.91
N LEU A 699 -1.36 24.73 39.09
CA LEU A 699 -0.72 25.32 40.27
C LEU A 699 -1.58 25.17 41.54
N LYS A 700 -2.91 25.31 41.41
CA LYS A 700 -3.86 25.01 42.49
C LYS A 700 -3.75 23.57 42.96
N GLU A 701 -3.56 22.63 42.04
CA GLU A 701 -3.34 21.22 42.37
C GLU A 701 -2.05 21.03 43.15
N LEU A 702 -0.94 21.65 42.73
CA LEU A 702 0.32 21.63 43.49
C LEU A 702 0.16 22.20 44.91
N HIS A 703 -0.55 23.31 45.06
CA HIS A 703 -0.87 23.90 46.37
C HIS A 703 -1.79 22.98 47.21
N SER A 704 -2.77 22.32 46.59
CA SER A 704 -3.64 21.33 47.24
C SER A 704 -2.85 20.14 47.77
N ILE A 705 -1.86 19.65 47.01
CA ILE A 705 -0.99 18.55 47.47
C ILE A 705 -0.14 19.00 48.66
N TRP A 706 0.38 20.24 48.63
CA TRP A 706 1.14 20.81 49.74
C TRP A 706 0.29 20.92 51.02
N THR A 707 -0.90 21.52 50.93
CA THR A 707 -1.83 21.70 52.07
C THR A 707 -2.28 20.36 52.68
N LYS A 708 -2.59 19.35 51.87
CA LYS A 708 -3.00 18.01 52.35
C LYS A 708 -1.93 17.29 53.16
N LYS A 709 -0.65 17.61 52.97
CA LYS A 709 0.45 16.96 53.67
C LYS A 709 0.58 17.39 55.14
N ASN A 710 -0.28 18.31 55.62
CA ASN A 710 -0.39 18.79 57.02
C ASN A 710 0.96 19.17 57.67
N SER A 711 1.94 19.52 56.85
CA SER A 711 3.32 19.81 57.25
C SER A 711 3.68 21.19 56.73
N SER A 712 4.30 22.05 57.56
CA SER A 712 4.86 23.34 57.14
C SER A 712 6.08 23.21 56.21
N GLY A 713 6.47 21.98 55.84
CA GLY A 713 7.63 21.67 55.01
C GLY A 713 7.34 21.62 53.51
N PRO A 714 8.38 21.51 52.68
CA PRO A 714 8.23 21.46 51.22
C PRO A 714 7.54 20.17 50.74
N VAL A 715 6.91 20.24 49.57
CA VAL A 715 6.34 19.08 48.87
C VAL A 715 7.25 18.63 47.73
N LEU A 716 7.52 17.33 47.63
CA LEU A 716 8.31 16.77 46.54
C LEU A 716 7.38 16.48 45.35
N VAL A 717 7.71 17.01 44.18
CA VAL A 717 6.93 16.87 42.94
C VAL A 717 7.86 16.48 41.78
N GLU A 718 7.41 15.58 40.91
CA GLU A 718 8.08 15.25 39.66
C GLU A 718 7.60 16.25 38.58
N LEU A 719 8.37 17.33 38.37
CA LEU A 719 7.94 18.45 37.54
C LEU A 719 7.93 18.11 36.05
N LYS A 720 8.73 17.14 35.59
CA LYS A 720 8.74 16.74 34.17
C LYS A 720 7.38 16.19 33.75
N GLN A 721 6.83 15.25 34.51
CA GLN A 721 5.50 14.68 34.31
C GLN A 721 4.43 15.75 34.45
N TRP A 722 4.53 16.64 35.44
CA TRP A 722 3.58 17.74 35.59
C TRP A 722 3.55 18.66 34.35
N PHE A 723 4.72 18.99 33.77
CA PHE A 723 4.80 19.77 32.53
C PHE A 723 4.23 19.00 31.32
N GLU A 724 4.49 17.70 31.21
CA GLU A 724 3.91 16.86 30.15
C GLU A 724 2.38 16.84 30.21
N GLU A 725 1.80 16.67 31.40
CA GLU A 725 0.36 16.67 31.62
C GLU A 725 -0.27 18.05 31.35
N LEU A 726 0.32 19.12 31.89
CA LEU A 726 -0.15 20.50 31.73
C LEU A 726 -0.19 20.94 30.26
N THR A 727 0.91 20.71 29.53
CA THR A 727 1.03 21.13 28.13
C THR A 727 0.15 20.29 27.21
N LEU A 728 -0.01 18.99 27.49
CA LEU A 728 -0.91 18.11 26.75
C LEU A 728 -2.38 18.52 26.94
N ASN A 729 -2.81 18.78 28.18
CA ASN A 729 -4.14 19.32 28.45
C ASN A 729 -4.38 20.63 27.70
N GLY A 730 -3.44 21.58 27.77
CA GLY A 730 -3.57 22.88 27.11
C GLY A 730 -3.80 22.76 25.61
N ILE A 731 -2.95 22.00 24.90
CA ILE A 731 -3.10 21.87 23.44
C ILE A 731 -4.31 21.03 23.04
N VAL A 732 -4.64 19.97 23.79
CA VAL A 732 -5.81 19.11 23.49
C VAL A 732 -7.12 19.87 23.73
N ARG A 733 -7.20 20.74 24.76
CA ARG A 733 -8.36 21.60 24.95
C ARG A 733 -8.54 22.60 23.81
N MET A 734 -7.45 23.19 23.31
CA MET A 734 -7.52 24.10 22.17
C MET A 734 -7.89 23.38 20.85
N VAL A 735 -7.46 22.13 20.68
CA VAL A 735 -7.66 21.39 19.42
C VAL A 735 -8.98 20.64 19.38
N ALA A 736 -9.33 19.93 20.46
CA ALA A 736 -10.45 19.00 20.53
C ALA A 736 -11.43 19.28 21.68
N GLY A 737 -11.21 20.34 22.46
CA GLY A 737 -12.08 20.69 23.58
C GLY A 737 -12.04 19.70 24.76
N LYS A 738 -11.03 18.83 24.82
CA LYS A 738 -10.92 17.73 25.81
C LYS A 738 -9.86 17.93 26.87
N ARG A 739 -10.08 17.37 28.05
CA ARG A 739 -9.12 17.34 29.16
C ARG A 739 -8.84 15.93 29.66
N TYR A 740 -7.56 15.57 29.77
CA TYR A 740 -7.13 14.24 30.20
C TYR A 740 -6.73 14.17 31.69
N PHE A 741 -6.03 15.18 32.19
CA PHE A 741 -5.45 15.13 33.54
C PHE A 741 -6.05 16.20 34.47
N GLY A 742 -5.97 15.96 35.77
CA GLY A 742 -6.41 16.88 36.83
C GLY A 742 -7.89 16.76 37.20
N ALA A 743 -8.35 17.66 38.07
CA ALA A 743 -9.75 17.70 38.50
C ALA A 743 -10.69 18.02 37.32
N ASN A 744 -11.82 17.32 37.25
CA ASN A 744 -12.78 17.37 36.14
C ASN A 744 -12.21 16.91 34.78
N ALA A 745 -11.31 15.92 34.78
CA ALA A 745 -10.90 15.24 33.56
C ALA A 745 -12.10 14.54 32.89
N ASP A 746 -12.14 14.58 31.56
CA ASP A 746 -13.19 13.92 30.76
C ASP A 746 -12.97 12.40 30.67
N TYR A 747 -11.77 11.95 30.99
CA TYR A 747 -11.30 10.58 30.78
C TYR A 747 -10.75 9.99 32.08
N ASP A 748 -10.75 8.66 32.16
CA ASP A 748 -10.11 7.96 33.26
C ASP A 748 -8.57 8.00 33.15
N VAL A 749 -7.90 7.61 34.23
CA VAL A 749 -6.43 7.58 34.31
C VAL A 749 -5.83 6.64 33.26
N ASN A 750 -6.51 5.57 32.90
CA ASN A 750 -6.02 4.56 31.97
C ASN A 750 -6.03 5.09 30.52
N GLU A 751 -7.11 5.74 30.10
CA GLU A 751 -7.22 6.40 28.78
C GLU A 751 -6.22 7.55 28.64
N SER A 752 -6.03 8.33 29.71
CA SER A 752 -5.05 9.41 29.77
C SER A 752 -3.62 8.91 29.61
N THR A 753 -3.27 7.86 30.36
CA THR A 753 -1.96 7.19 30.26
C THR A 753 -1.76 6.58 28.88
N ARG A 754 -2.81 6.00 28.29
CA ARG A 754 -2.79 5.43 26.93
C ARG A 754 -2.47 6.49 25.88
N CYS A 755 -3.07 7.67 25.96
CA CYS A 755 -2.81 8.80 25.07
C CYS A 755 -1.36 9.29 25.17
N GLN A 756 -0.90 9.59 26.38
CA GLN A 756 0.47 10.05 26.63
C GLN A 756 1.52 9.04 26.12
N LYS A 757 1.30 7.74 26.37
CA LYS A 757 2.19 6.68 25.90
C LYS A 757 2.23 6.59 24.37
N ALA A 758 1.09 6.77 23.70
CA ALA A 758 1.03 6.77 22.23
C ALA A 758 1.81 7.95 21.62
N ILE A 759 1.70 9.14 22.22
CA ILE A 759 2.45 10.34 21.82
C ILE A 759 3.97 10.14 22.02
N ALA A 760 4.38 9.64 23.19
CA ALA A 760 5.80 9.35 23.46
C ALA A 760 6.37 8.31 22.48
N GLN A 761 5.62 7.24 22.18
CA GLN A 761 6.03 6.25 21.19
C GLN A 761 6.12 6.82 19.77
N PHE A 762 5.24 7.75 19.40
CA PHE A 762 5.31 8.42 18.11
C PHE A 762 6.65 9.16 17.95
N PHE A 763 7.05 9.97 18.95
CA PHE A 763 8.31 10.73 18.90
C PHE A 763 9.56 9.86 18.88
N HIS A 764 9.52 8.72 19.57
CA HIS A 764 10.58 7.73 19.51
C HIS A 764 10.68 7.11 18.09
N LEU A 765 9.56 6.60 17.56
CA LEU A 765 9.54 5.86 16.29
C LEU A 765 9.76 6.75 15.07
N ILE A 766 9.26 8.00 15.07
CA ILE A 766 9.44 8.93 13.94
C ILE A 766 10.92 9.34 13.74
N GLY A 767 11.72 9.25 14.80
CA GLY A 767 13.16 9.54 14.78
C GLY A 767 14.04 8.36 14.34
N ILE A 768 13.48 7.15 14.24
CA ILE A 768 14.24 5.94 13.88
C ILE A 768 14.35 5.80 12.36
N PHE A 769 15.58 5.60 11.88
CA PHE A 769 15.87 5.32 10.47
C PHE A 769 15.84 3.81 10.21
N VAL A 770 14.77 3.31 9.59
CA VAL A 770 14.55 1.87 9.35
C VAL A 770 15.27 1.40 8.08
N VAL A 771 15.56 0.09 8.00
CA VAL A 771 16.25 -0.51 6.84
C VAL A 771 15.50 -0.25 5.53
N SER A 772 14.17 -0.22 5.56
CA SER A 772 13.33 0.04 4.39
C SER A 772 13.46 1.48 3.86
N ASP A 773 13.91 2.44 4.68
CA ASP A 773 14.21 3.80 4.21
C ASP A 773 15.53 3.86 3.42
N ALA A 774 16.46 2.94 3.68
CA ALA A 774 17.72 2.81 2.95
C ALA A 774 17.60 1.88 1.72
N LEU A 775 16.86 0.78 1.88
CA LEU A 775 16.67 -0.30 0.93
C LEU A 775 15.18 -0.64 0.82
N PRO A 776 14.41 0.11 -0.01
CA PRO A 776 12.96 -0.02 -0.08
C PRO A 776 12.44 -1.42 -0.43
N PHE A 777 13.26 -2.27 -1.07
CA PHE A 777 12.88 -3.65 -1.42
C PHE A 777 12.93 -4.63 -0.23
N LEU A 778 13.54 -4.24 0.90
CA LEU A 778 13.62 -5.04 2.14
C LEU A 778 12.54 -4.68 3.16
N TRP A 779 11.52 -3.91 2.76
CA TRP A 779 10.43 -3.46 3.63
C TRP A 779 9.66 -4.59 4.34
N TRP A 780 9.66 -5.80 3.78
CA TRP A 780 8.94 -6.95 4.34
C TRP A 780 9.68 -7.67 5.48
N LEU A 781 10.97 -7.40 5.68
CA LEU A 781 11.78 -8.13 6.68
C LEU A 781 11.55 -7.66 8.13
N ASP A 782 11.21 -6.38 8.35
CA ASP A 782 11.00 -5.72 9.67
C ASP A 782 11.82 -6.32 10.82
N LEU A 783 13.14 -6.52 10.62
CA LEU A 783 14.00 -7.35 11.48
C LEU A 783 14.03 -6.89 12.96
N GLN A 784 13.75 -5.61 13.21
CA GLN A 784 13.76 -4.98 14.53
C GLN A 784 12.36 -4.70 15.07
N GLY A 785 11.29 -5.02 14.31
CA GLY A 785 9.90 -4.80 14.70
C GLY A 785 9.46 -3.33 14.74
N HIS A 786 10.26 -2.41 14.20
CA HIS A 786 9.96 -0.98 14.22
C HIS A 786 8.76 -0.61 13.35
N GLU A 787 8.60 -1.22 12.16
CA GLU A 787 7.45 -0.93 11.30
C GLU A 787 6.14 -1.49 11.90
N SER A 788 6.21 -2.65 12.56
CA SER A 788 5.09 -3.20 13.33
C SER A 788 4.69 -2.28 14.50
N ALA A 789 5.67 -1.77 15.25
CA ALA A 789 5.44 -0.79 16.31
C ALA A 789 4.80 0.50 15.76
N MET A 790 5.29 1.02 14.63
CA MET A 790 4.71 2.19 13.95
C MET A 790 3.24 1.97 13.59
N LYS A 791 2.89 0.81 13.04
CA LYS A 791 1.49 0.47 12.71
C LYS A 791 0.61 0.39 13.96
N LYS A 792 1.13 -0.14 15.07
CA LYS A 792 0.40 -0.19 16.34
C LYS A 792 0.15 1.22 16.87
N THR A 793 1.18 2.05 16.98
CA THR A 793 1.07 3.44 17.44
C THR A 793 0.12 4.26 16.55
N ALA A 794 0.17 4.07 15.22
CA ALA A 794 -0.74 4.72 14.29
C ALA A 794 -2.22 4.37 14.57
N LYS A 795 -2.52 3.10 14.83
CA LYS A 795 -3.89 2.66 15.16
C LYS A 795 -4.39 3.25 16.48
N GLU A 796 -3.52 3.32 17.49
CA GLU A 796 -3.88 3.91 18.79
C GLU A 796 -4.22 5.40 18.65
N LEU A 797 -3.38 6.17 17.97
CA LEU A 797 -3.63 7.60 17.72
C LEU A 797 -4.88 7.82 16.85
N ASP A 798 -5.09 6.98 15.83
CA ASP A 798 -6.27 7.08 14.97
C ASP A 798 -7.57 6.77 15.72
N SER A 799 -7.54 5.81 16.65
CA SER A 799 -8.69 5.51 17.51
C SER A 799 -9.07 6.71 18.37
N ILE A 800 -8.10 7.43 18.93
CA ILE A 800 -8.33 8.61 19.77
C ILE A 800 -8.90 9.76 18.92
N LEU A 801 -8.23 10.09 17.81
CA LEU A 801 -8.64 11.20 16.93
C LEU A 801 -10.00 10.95 16.27
N SER A 802 -10.30 9.71 15.90
CA SER A 802 -11.61 9.36 15.33
C SER A 802 -12.71 9.49 16.38
N GLY A 803 -12.44 9.08 17.62
CA GLY A 803 -13.38 9.27 18.73
C GLY A 803 -13.76 10.75 18.94
N TRP A 804 -12.76 11.65 18.96
CA TRP A 804 -13.05 13.08 19.05
C TRP A 804 -13.82 13.60 17.85
N LEU A 805 -13.43 13.24 16.62
CA LEU A 805 -14.09 13.74 15.42
C LEU A 805 -15.56 13.28 15.33
N GLU A 806 -15.84 12.01 15.64
CA GLU A 806 -17.19 11.44 15.66
C GLU A 806 -18.08 12.12 16.71
N GLU A 807 -17.52 12.44 17.88
CA GLU A 807 -18.23 13.19 18.91
C GLU A 807 -18.64 14.58 18.43
N HIS A 808 -17.73 15.34 17.80
CA HIS A 808 -18.04 16.67 17.26
C HIS A 808 -19.08 16.61 16.15
N HIS A 809 -19.03 15.58 15.29
CA HIS A 809 -20.08 15.33 14.31
C HIS A 809 -21.44 15.11 14.98
N ARG A 810 -21.50 14.32 16.05
CA ARG A 810 -22.74 14.05 16.78
C ARG A 810 -23.29 15.30 17.48
N GLU A 811 -22.44 16.10 18.11
CA GLU A 811 -22.85 17.36 18.75
C GLU A 811 -23.47 18.35 17.74
N ARG A 812 -22.88 18.45 16.55
CA ARG A 812 -23.41 19.28 15.46
C ARG A 812 -24.75 18.79 14.94
N LEU A 813 -24.91 17.48 14.75
CA LEU A 813 -26.18 16.88 14.34
C LEU A 813 -27.30 17.12 15.36
N ASN A 814 -26.96 17.19 16.65
CA ASN A 814 -27.89 17.51 17.72
C ASN A 814 -28.22 19.01 17.82
N GLY A 815 -27.71 19.85 16.91
CA GLY A 815 -28.02 21.29 16.85
C GLY A 815 -27.36 22.14 17.93
N ARG A 816 -26.28 21.65 18.57
CA ARG A 816 -25.55 22.43 19.58
C ARG A 816 -24.82 23.60 18.91
N VAL A 817 -25.28 24.82 19.14
CA VAL A 817 -24.63 26.04 18.64
C VAL A 817 -23.60 26.52 19.67
N LYS A 818 -22.31 26.32 19.37
CA LYS A 818 -21.19 26.88 20.15
C LYS A 818 -20.91 28.32 19.71
N THR A 819 -20.65 29.20 20.67
CA THR A 819 -20.15 30.55 20.39
C THR A 819 -18.73 30.51 19.81
N GLU A 820 -18.27 31.57 19.14
CA GLU A 820 -16.91 31.62 18.56
C GLU A 820 -15.78 31.41 19.59
N SER A 821 -16.02 31.78 20.85
CA SER A 821 -15.10 31.54 21.97
C SER A 821 -15.10 30.09 22.47
N GLU A 822 -16.16 29.34 22.22
CA GLU A 822 -16.30 27.94 22.64
C GLU A 822 -15.88 26.93 21.56
N LYS A 823 -15.72 27.37 20.30
CA LYS A 823 -15.29 26.51 19.19
C LYS A 823 -13.81 26.15 19.33
N ASP A 824 -13.55 24.86 19.45
CA ASP A 824 -12.22 24.28 19.30
C ASP A 824 -11.81 24.15 17.82
N PHE A 825 -10.58 23.70 17.57
CA PHE A 825 -10.06 23.60 16.22
C PHE A 825 -10.77 22.55 15.36
N ILE A 826 -11.25 21.44 15.93
CA ILE A 826 -12.03 20.44 15.20
C ILE A 826 -13.32 21.08 14.68
N ASP A 827 -14.01 21.87 15.50
CA ASP A 827 -15.17 22.62 15.05
C ASP A 827 -14.85 23.55 13.87
N VAL A 828 -13.77 24.33 13.97
CA VAL A 828 -13.40 25.24 12.86
C VAL A 828 -13.14 24.44 11.57
N MET A 829 -12.41 23.34 11.66
CA MET A 829 -12.10 22.49 10.52
C MET A 829 -13.33 21.79 9.92
N LEU A 830 -14.32 21.41 10.74
CA LEU A 830 -15.60 20.87 10.28
C LEU A 830 -16.42 21.93 9.54
N SER A 831 -16.41 23.19 9.98
CA SER A 831 -17.04 24.29 9.24
C SER A 831 -16.36 24.53 7.88
N LEU A 832 -15.02 24.49 7.83
CA LEU A 832 -14.29 24.60 6.55
C LEU A 832 -14.57 23.42 5.60
N LYS A 833 -14.86 22.23 6.14
CA LYS A 833 -15.30 21.07 5.36
C LYS A 833 -16.67 21.34 4.72
N GLU A 834 -17.61 21.86 5.48
CA GLU A 834 -18.97 22.21 5.02
C GLU A 834 -18.93 23.29 3.93
N ASP A 835 -18.03 24.26 4.05
CA ASP A 835 -17.78 25.31 3.05
C ASP A 835 -17.07 24.78 1.78
N GLY A 836 -16.79 23.48 1.71
CA GLY A 836 -16.14 22.84 0.56
C GLY A 836 -14.64 23.12 0.42
N GLN A 837 -14.01 23.85 1.36
CA GLN A 837 -12.60 24.23 1.27
C GLN A 837 -11.63 23.04 1.36
N LEU A 838 -12.08 21.90 1.91
CA LEU A 838 -11.30 20.67 2.04
C LEU A 838 -11.56 19.63 0.93
N SER A 839 -12.48 19.89 -0.01
CA SER A 839 -12.97 18.86 -0.96
C SER A 839 -12.06 18.56 -2.16
N ASN A 840 -11.10 19.44 -2.46
CA ASN A 840 -10.28 19.39 -3.69
C ASN A 840 -8.88 18.80 -3.49
N PHE A 841 -8.63 18.07 -2.41
CA PHE A 841 -7.32 17.52 -2.06
C PHE A 841 -7.24 15.99 -2.23
N GLN A 842 -6.01 15.48 -2.25
CA GLN A 842 -5.74 14.04 -2.42
C GLN A 842 -6.28 13.19 -1.26
N HIS A 843 -6.33 13.74 -0.05
CA HIS A 843 -6.84 13.10 1.15
C HIS A 843 -8.29 13.51 1.35
N ASP A 844 -9.12 12.60 1.89
CA ASP A 844 -10.47 12.97 2.30
C ASP A 844 -10.44 14.01 3.44
N SER A 845 -11.54 14.73 3.61
CA SER A 845 -11.63 15.81 4.59
C SER A 845 -11.36 15.30 6.01
N ASP A 846 -11.89 14.14 6.41
CA ASP A 846 -11.77 13.64 7.78
C ASP A 846 -10.33 13.24 8.10
N THR A 847 -9.66 12.56 7.17
CA THR A 847 -8.21 12.30 7.26
C THR A 847 -7.42 13.60 7.36
N SER A 848 -7.78 14.63 6.59
CA SER A 848 -7.11 15.93 6.62
C SER A 848 -7.28 16.64 7.97
N ILE A 849 -8.48 16.56 8.56
CA ILE A 849 -8.78 17.09 9.90
C ILE A 849 -7.97 16.34 10.95
N LYS A 850 -8.06 15.02 11.00
CA LYS A 850 -7.33 14.18 11.97
C LYS A 850 -5.82 14.38 11.89
N ALA A 851 -5.26 14.38 10.68
CA ALA A 851 -3.82 14.56 10.49
C ALA A 851 -3.33 15.97 10.89
N THR A 852 -4.14 17.00 10.66
CA THR A 852 -3.82 18.38 11.06
C THR A 852 -3.91 18.55 12.58
N CYS A 853 -4.93 17.97 13.22
CA CYS A 853 -5.06 17.95 14.68
C CYS A 853 -3.88 17.22 15.33
N LEU A 854 -3.51 16.05 14.79
CA LEU A 854 -2.34 15.30 15.26
C LEU A 854 -1.06 16.12 15.16
N ALA A 855 -0.84 16.84 14.06
CA ALA A 855 0.34 17.69 13.88
C ALA A 855 0.44 18.79 14.97
N LEU A 856 -0.70 19.39 15.32
CA LEU A 856 -0.78 20.46 16.32
C LEU A 856 -0.54 19.93 17.74
N ILE A 857 -1.18 18.81 18.10
CA ILE A 857 -1.03 18.19 19.42
C ILE A 857 0.41 17.72 19.65
N LEU A 858 0.99 17.00 18.68
CA LEU A 858 2.39 16.57 18.77
C LEU A 858 3.33 17.76 18.89
N GLY A 859 3.14 18.79 18.06
CA GLY A 859 4.00 19.97 18.08
C GLY A 859 3.91 20.78 19.37
N GLY A 860 2.72 20.97 19.92
CA GLY A 860 2.46 21.86 21.05
C GLY A 860 2.68 21.24 22.44
N SER A 861 2.71 19.91 22.55
CA SER A 861 2.88 19.20 23.83
C SER A 861 4.35 18.95 24.19
N ASP A 862 4.95 17.89 23.62
CA ASP A 862 6.29 17.37 23.99
C ASP A 862 7.39 18.43 23.92
N THR A 863 7.39 19.27 22.89
CA THR A 863 8.42 20.30 22.70
C THR A 863 8.37 21.38 23.79
N THR A 864 7.17 21.76 24.22
CA THR A 864 6.94 22.77 25.25
C THR A 864 7.28 22.22 26.63
N ALA A 865 6.81 20.99 26.94
CA ALA A 865 7.13 20.30 28.19
C ALA A 865 8.63 20.08 28.37
N SER A 866 9.31 19.63 27.32
CA SER A 866 10.75 19.43 27.31
C SER A 866 11.50 20.75 27.57
N THR A 867 11.07 21.85 26.95
CA THR A 867 11.70 23.17 27.16
C THR A 867 11.51 23.67 28.60
N LEU A 868 10.32 23.53 29.19
CA LEU A 868 10.07 23.91 30.60
C LEU A 868 10.91 23.05 31.56
N THR A 869 11.01 21.75 31.29
CA THR A 869 11.84 20.82 32.06
C THR A 869 13.31 21.24 32.05
N TRP A 870 13.85 21.60 30.87
CA TRP A 870 15.22 22.11 30.76
C TRP A 870 15.40 23.47 31.45
N ALA A 871 14.44 24.38 31.30
CA ALA A 871 14.50 25.70 31.95
C ALA A 871 14.62 25.55 33.47
N VAL A 872 13.74 24.77 34.11
CA VAL A 872 13.79 24.56 35.56
C VAL A 872 15.05 23.79 35.97
N SER A 873 15.48 22.78 35.21
CA SER A 873 16.73 22.05 35.50
C SER A 873 17.95 22.98 35.50
N LEU A 874 18.02 23.91 34.54
CA LEU A 874 19.10 24.88 34.44
C LEU A 874 19.04 25.93 35.55
N LEU A 875 17.84 26.40 35.91
CA LEU A 875 17.65 27.34 37.01
C LEU A 875 18.04 26.74 38.37
N LEU A 876 17.70 25.48 38.61
CA LEU A 876 18.09 24.77 39.83
C LEU A 876 19.61 24.60 39.94
N ASN A 877 20.31 24.33 38.83
CA ASN A 877 21.77 24.29 38.80
C ASN A 877 22.42 25.69 38.83
N ASN A 878 21.65 26.76 38.59
CA ASN A 878 22.13 28.15 38.57
C ASN A 878 21.27 29.03 39.50
N ARG A 879 21.34 28.77 40.81
CA ARG A 879 20.48 29.40 41.82
C ARG A 879 20.50 30.93 41.82
N HIS A 880 21.61 31.55 41.41
CA HIS A 880 21.70 33.00 41.28
C HIS A 880 20.78 33.54 40.17
N VAL A 881 20.65 32.83 39.04
CA VAL A 881 19.73 33.16 37.95
C VAL A 881 18.27 32.99 38.41
N LEU A 882 17.98 31.89 39.09
CA LEU A 882 16.64 31.63 39.67
C LEU A 882 16.21 32.76 40.61
N LYS A 883 17.10 33.15 41.54
CA LYS A 883 16.83 34.24 42.48
C LYS A 883 16.57 35.56 41.76
N LYS A 884 17.38 35.89 40.75
CA LYS A 884 17.22 37.11 39.96
C LYS A 884 15.92 37.14 39.16
N ALA A 885 15.46 35.99 38.65
CA ALA A 885 14.15 35.86 38.02
C ALA A 885 13.00 36.09 39.01
N GLN A 886 13.11 35.54 40.22
CA GLN A 886 12.13 35.79 41.29
C GLN A 886 12.14 37.26 41.75
N GLU A 887 13.31 37.90 41.83
CA GLU A 887 13.43 39.33 42.13
C GLU A 887 12.77 40.19 41.03
N GLU A 888 12.94 39.85 39.75
CA GLU A 888 12.24 40.52 38.64
C GLU A 888 10.72 40.40 38.77
N LEU A 889 10.21 39.21 39.12
CA LEU A 889 8.78 38.96 39.34
C LEU A 889 8.24 39.77 40.53
N ASP A 890 8.94 39.72 41.67
CA ASP A 890 8.54 40.44 42.88
C ASP A 890 8.53 41.97 42.62
N LEU A 891 9.46 42.51 41.83
CA LEU A 891 9.54 43.93 41.50
C LEU A 891 8.45 44.41 40.54
N ASN A 892 8.14 43.63 39.50
CA ASN A 892 7.20 44.05 38.45
C ASN A 892 5.75 43.69 38.75
N VAL A 893 5.51 42.62 39.52
CA VAL A 893 4.17 42.07 39.78
C VAL A 893 3.73 42.25 41.24
N GLY A 894 4.66 42.16 42.19
CA GLY A 894 4.37 42.15 43.63
C GLY A 894 4.03 40.76 44.16
N LYS A 895 3.46 40.66 45.37
CA LYS A 895 3.04 39.39 46.00
C LYS A 895 1.55 39.36 46.36
N GLU A 896 0.81 40.41 46.02
CA GLU A 896 -0.60 40.61 46.36
C GLU A 896 -1.54 40.02 45.30
N ARG A 897 -1.01 39.61 44.16
CA ARG A 897 -1.75 39.03 43.04
C ARG A 897 -0.88 38.02 42.28
N GLN A 898 -1.51 37.31 41.36
CA GLN A 898 -0.89 36.39 40.42
C GLN A 898 -0.34 37.13 39.17
N VAL A 899 0.73 36.61 38.56
CA VAL A 899 1.21 37.05 37.23
C VAL A 899 0.08 36.88 36.21
N ASP A 900 -0.11 37.87 35.35
CA ASP A 900 -1.01 37.82 34.20
C ASP A 900 -0.22 37.99 32.89
N ASP A 901 -0.81 37.61 31.76
CA ASP A 901 -0.18 37.63 30.43
C ASP A 901 0.39 39.01 30.07
N HIS A 902 -0.28 40.08 30.49
CA HIS A 902 0.15 41.45 30.18
C HIS A 902 1.43 41.87 30.92
N ASP A 903 1.81 41.17 32.00
CA ASP A 903 3.04 41.40 32.76
C ASP A 903 4.26 40.85 32.03
N ILE A 904 4.11 39.79 31.23
CA ILE A 904 5.20 39.07 30.57
C ILE A 904 6.11 40.00 29.76
N LYS A 905 5.53 41.04 29.14
CA LYS A 905 6.29 42.04 28.37
C LYS A 905 7.35 42.79 29.20
N ASN A 906 7.14 42.91 30.51
CA ASN A 906 8.04 43.59 31.45
C ASN A 906 9.06 42.63 32.08
N LEU A 907 8.86 41.31 31.97
CA LEU A 907 9.73 40.27 32.52
C LEU A 907 10.86 39.92 31.55
N VAL A 908 11.75 40.88 31.30
CA VAL A 908 12.77 40.80 30.25
C VAL A 908 13.83 39.74 30.58
N TYR A 909 14.19 39.57 31.84
CA TYR A 909 15.13 38.53 32.29
C TYR A 909 14.52 37.13 32.18
N LEU A 910 13.24 36.96 32.52
CA LEU A 910 12.52 35.70 32.28
C LEU A 910 12.46 35.33 30.79
N GLN A 911 12.23 36.30 29.90
CA GLN A 911 12.30 36.07 28.45
C GLN A 911 13.73 35.66 28.01
N ALA A 912 14.77 36.27 28.60
CA ALA A 912 16.16 35.90 28.34
C ALA A 912 16.49 34.46 28.82
N ILE A 913 15.91 34.01 29.93
CA ILE A 913 16.03 32.62 30.42
C ILE A 913 15.48 31.63 29.40
N ILE A 914 14.30 31.90 28.82
CA ILE A 914 13.72 31.04 27.78
C ILE A 914 14.59 31.04 26.51
N LYS A 915 15.11 32.20 26.09
CA LYS A 915 16.07 32.28 24.97
C LYS A 915 17.32 31.44 25.21
N GLU A 916 17.94 31.55 26.38
CA GLU A 916 19.15 30.81 26.71
C GLU A 916 18.89 29.31 26.87
N THR A 917 17.72 28.94 27.41
CA THR A 917 17.28 27.55 27.47
C THR A 917 17.16 26.95 26.08
N LEU A 918 16.48 27.63 25.15
CA LEU A 918 16.32 27.16 23.76
C LEU A 918 17.63 27.21 22.94
N ARG A 919 18.59 28.06 23.34
CA ARG A 919 19.94 28.07 22.75
C ARG A 919 20.70 26.80 23.11
N LEU A 920 20.70 26.44 24.39
CA LEU A 920 21.38 25.24 24.89
C LEU A 920 20.60 23.96 24.54
N TYR A 921 19.32 23.87 24.87
CA TYR A 921 18.51 22.68 24.68
C TYR A 921 17.36 22.97 23.70
N PRO A 922 17.68 23.17 22.40
CA PRO A 922 16.63 23.35 21.40
C PRO A 922 15.85 22.04 21.28
N ALA A 923 14.52 22.11 21.44
CA ALA A 923 13.65 20.94 21.47
C ALA A 923 13.89 19.97 20.30
N GLY A 924 14.15 20.47 19.09
CA GLY A 924 14.54 19.68 17.91
C GLY A 924 15.99 19.94 17.48
N PRO A 925 17.01 19.25 18.02
CA PRO A 925 18.43 19.61 17.87
C PRO A 925 18.99 19.48 16.44
N LEU A 926 18.31 18.73 15.56
CA LEU A 926 18.67 18.57 14.14
C LEU A 926 17.65 19.22 13.18
N LEU A 927 16.70 20.00 13.73
CA LEU A 927 15.45 20.34 13.08
C LEU A 927 14.75 19.08 12.51
N GLY A 928 13.69 19.25 11.73
CA GLY A 928 13.18 18.15 10.92
C GLY A 928 14.04 17.95 9.66
N PRO A 929 14.25 16.71 9.18
CA PRO A 929 15.01 16.43 7.96
C PRO A 929 14.31 17.02 6.73
N ARG A 930 15.07 17.65 5.82
CA ARG A 930 14.55 18.12 4.53
C ARG A 930 15.21 17.36 3.38
N GLU A 931 14.75 17.58 2.16
CA GLU A 931 15.34 17.00 0.96
C GLU A 931 15.36 18.05 -0.16
N ALA A 932 16.41 18.04 -0.99
CA ALA A 932 16.52 18.93 -2.14
C ALA A 932 15.57 18.49 -3.26
N MET A 933 14.68 19.37 -3.67
CA MET A 933 13.74 19.15 -4.78
C MET A 933 14.40 19.34 -6.16
N GLU A 934 15.43 20.16 -6.22
CA GLU A 934 16.18 20.51 -7.42
C GLU A 934 17.67 20.70 -7.08
N ASP A 935 18.52 20.63 -8.09
CA ASP A 935 19.95 20.90 -7.92
C ASP A 935 20.14 22.37 -7.50
N CYS A 936 20.85 22.60 -6.40
CA CYS A 936 21.11 23.93 -5.86
C CYS A 936 22.57 24.08 -5.39
N ASN A 937 22.99 25.32 -5.15
CA ASN A 937 24.32 25.60 -4.59
C ASN A 937 24.16 26.13 -3.17
N VAL A 938 24.93 25.55 -2.24
CA VAL A 938 24.95 25.96 -0.83
C VAL A 938 26.40 26.03 -0.39
N ALA A 939 26.84 27.18 0.12
CA ALA A 939 28.20 27.43 0.58
C ALA A 939 29.28 27.14 -0.49
N GLY A 940 28.95 27.40 -1.77
CA GLY A 940 29.82 27.06 -2.90
C GLY A 940 29.78 25.59 -3.31
N TYR A 941 29.07 24.74 -2.57
CA TYR A 941 28.94 23.31 -2.86
C TYR A 941 27.71 22.99 -3.68
N ASN A 942 27.84 22.00 -4.58
CA ASN A 942 26.71 21.54 -5.37
C ASN A 942 25.89 20.49 -4.60
N VAL A 943 24.63 20.81 -4.29
CA VAL A 943 23.67 19.92 -3.63
C VAL A 943 22.69 19.41 -4.67
N LYS A 944 22.78 18.12 -5.00
CA LYS A 944 21.91 17.49 -6.02
C LYS A 944 20.50 17.23 -5.50
N ALA A 945 19.51 17.24 -6.38
CA ALA A 945 18.15 16.79 -6.09
C ALA A 945 18.15 15.39 -5.43
N GLY A 946 17.30 15.21 -4.42
CA GLY A 946 17.22 14.00 -3.60
C GLY A 946 18.27 13.91 -2.47
N THR A 947 19.17 14.90 -2.32
CA THR A 947 20.07 14.98 -1.17
C THR A 947 19.29 15.44 0.05
N ARG A 948 19.41 14.71 1.17
CA ARG A 948 18.77 15.09 2.43
C ARG A 948 19.53 16.22 3.10
N LEU A 949 18.84 17.21 3.65
CA LEU A 949 19.43 18.29 4.44
C LEU A 949 19.21 18.01 5.92
N VAL A 950 20.28 18.01 6.70
CA VAL A 950 20.27 17.87 8.16
C VAL A 950 20.94 19.11 8.77
N VAL A 951 20.21 19.88 9.57
CA VAL A 951 20.75 21.12 10.16
C VAL A 951 20.96 20.92 11.64
N ASN A 952 22.21 20.83 12.07
CA ASN A 952 22.60 20.62 13.44
C ASN A 952 22.58 21.93 14.22
N ILE A 953 21.38 22.35 14.65
CA ILE A 953 21.23 23.59 15.41
C ILE A 953 21.84 23.49 16.81
N TRP A 954 21.96 22.28 17.38
CA TRP A 954 22.64 22.07 18.65
C TRP A 954 24.12 22.50 18.58
N LYS A 955 24.81 22.18 17.48
CA LYS A 955 26.19 22.59 17.22
C LYS A 955 26.28 24.06 16.86
N LEU A 956 25.42 24.52 15.95
CA LEU A 956 25.37 25.91 15.48
C LEU A 956 25.19 26.90 16.64
N GLN A 957 24.24 26.63 17.55
CA GLN A 957 23.94 27.49 18.70
C GLN A 957 24.99 27.41 19.82
N ARG A 958 26.06 26.63 19.60
CA ARG A 958 27.22 26.47 20.48
C ARG A 958 28.53 26.85 19.79
N ASP A 959 28.46 27.56 18.66
CA ASP A 959 29.64 28.05 17.98
C ASP A 959 30.36 29.10 18.87
N PRO A 960 31.61 28.85 19.30
CA PRO A 960 32.37 29.79 20.12
C PRO A 960 32.73 31.09 19.38
N HIS A 961 32.64 31.13 18.05
CA HIS A 961 32.82 32.36 17.28
C HIS A 961 31.62 33.30 17.34
N VAL A 962 30.44 32.77 17.69
CA VAL A 962 29.20 33.53 17.86
C VAL A 962 28.91 33.75 19.35
N TRP A 963 29.02 32.70 20.15
CA TRP A 963 28.60 32.70 21.55
C TRP A 963 29.81 32.59 22.49
N SER A 964 30.03 33.61 23.32
CA SER A 964 31.02 33.55 24.40
C SER A 964 30.62 32.51 25.45
N ASN A 965 31.56 31.64 25.83
CA ASN A 965 31.32 30.48 26.71
C ASN A 965 30.05 29.70 26.30
N PRO A 966 30.03 29.07 25.12
CA PRO A 966 28.81 28.59 24.48
C PRO A 966 28.09 27.48 25.28
N ASN A 967 28.79 26.80 26.20
CA ASN A 967 28.22 25.73 27.01
C ASN A 967 27.70 26.22 28.38
N GLU A 968 27.97 27.46 28.77
CA GLU A 968 27.46 28.04 30.01
C GLU A 968 26.02 28.54 29.83
N PHE A 969 25.21 28.36 30.88
CA PHE A 969 23.87 28.95 30.95
C PHE A 969 23.97 30.38 31.48
N ASN A 970 23.89 31.35 30.57
CA ASN A 970 24.06 32.77 30.89
C ASN A 970 22.99 33.61 30.16
N PRO A 971 21.81 33.81 30.77
CA PRO A 971 20.74 34.63 30.19
C PRO A 971 21.14 36.09 29.93
N GLU A 972 22.07 36.66 30.71
CA GLU A 972 22.52 38.05 30.61
C GLU A 972 23.08 38.40 29.23
N ARG A 973 23.54 37.41 28.45
CA ARG A 973 24.00 37.65 27.07
C ARG A 973 22.91 38.25 26.19
N PHE A 974 21.65 37.89 26.41
CA PHE A 974 20.51 38.44 25.67
C PHE A 974 20.08 39.84 26.16
N LEU A 975 20.71 40.34 27.23
CA LEU A 975 20.53 41.70 27.73
C LEU A 975 21.73 42.61 27.45
N THR A 976 22.82 42.05 26.94
CA THR A 976 24.10 42.76 26.77
C THR A 976 24.65 42.58 25.35
N SER A 977 25.41 41.51 25.10
CA SER A 977 26.11 41.28 23.84
C SER A 977 25.21 40.90 22.66
N HIS A 978 24.05 40.28 22.93
CA HIS A 978 23.14 39.71 21.94
C HIS A 978 21.71 40.25 22.08
N VAL A 979 21.55 41.53 22.46
CA VAL A 979 20.22 42.18 22.70
C VAL A 979 19.28 42.08 21.50
N ASN A 980 19.83 42.23 20.29
CA ASN A 980 19.03 42.22 19.06
C ASN A 980 18.76 40.82 18.51
N VAL A 981 19.28 39.76 19.16
CA VAL A 981 19.01 38.38 18.75
C VAL A 981 17.65 37.96 19.28
N ASP A 982 16.78 37.57 18.35
CA ASP A 982 15.45 37.06 18.62
C ASP A 982 15.16 35.79 17.83
N PHE A 983 13.99 35.21 18.03
CA PHE A 983 13.56 34.02 17.31
C PHE A 983 13.01 34.31 15.91
N LYS A 984 13.08 35.56 15.42
CA LYS A 984 12.56 35.91 14.10
C LYS A 984 13.50 35.39 13.03
N ALA A 985 12.95 35.22 11.83
CA ALA A 985 13.62 34.62 10.67
C ALA A 985 14.87 35.38 10.15
N GLN A 986 15.31 36.44 10.82
CA GLN A 986 16.50 37.22 10.46
C GLN A 986 17.74 36.85 11.30
N SER A 987 17.55 36.29 12.50
CA SER A 987 18.63 35.85 13.39
C SER A 987 18.89 34.35 13.17
N PHE A 988 19.95 34.01 12.44
CA PHE A 988 20.27 32.62 12.11
C PHE A 988 21.17 31.95 13.16
N GLU A 989 21.76 32.74 14.04
CA GLU A 989 22.58 32.35 15.18
C GLU A 989 21.76 31.65 16.27
N LEU A 990 20.46 31.95 16.35
CA LEU A 990 19.49 31.36 17.28
C LEU A 990 18.23 30.94 16.51
N MET A 991 18.11 29.66 16.21
CA MET A 991 17.06 29.14 15.32
C MET A 991 16.34 27.89 15.85
N PRO A 992 15.90 27.88 17.12
CA PRO A 992 15.22 26.72 17.73
C PRO A 992 13.89 26.37 17.05
N PHE A 993 13.26 27.35 16.39
CA PHE A 993 12.02 27.19 15.63
C PHE A 993 12.25 27.02 14.11
N GLY A 994 13.50 26.89 13.68
CA GLY A 994 13.90 26.87 12.27
C GLY A 994 13.60 28.17 11.52
N SER A 995 13.80 28.18 10.20
CA SER A 995 13.55 29.35 9.34
C SER A 995 13.02 28.94 7.96
N GLY A 996 12.59 29.93 7.17
CA GLY A 996 12.03 29.77 5.84
C GLY A 996 10.63 29.17 5.80
N ARG A 997 10.24 28.56 4.67
CA ARG A 997 8.89 27.97 4.44
C ARG A 997 8.47 26.91 5.44
N ARG A 998 9.43 26.27 6.11
CA ARG A 998 9.21 25.20 7.10
C ARG A 998 9.52 25.65 8.53
N SER A 999 9.62 26.95 8.80
CA SER A 999 9.66 27.48 10.17
C SER A 999 8.49 26.96 11.00
N CYS A 1000 8.64 26.88 12.32
CA CYS A 1000 7.58 26.46 13.21
C CYS A 1000 6.38 27.43 13.12
N PRO A 1001 5.16 26.97 12.80
CA PRO A 1001 3.98 27.83 12.83
C PRO A 1001 3.54 28.14 14.26
N GLY A 1002 3.93 27.33 15.25
CA GLY A 1002 3.55 27.45 16.65
C GLY A 1002 4.47 28.32 17.51
N LEU A 1003 5.33 29.15 16.92
CA LEU A 1003 6.28 29.99 17.66
C LEU A 1003 5.57 30.90 18.68
N SER A 1004 4.53 31.64 18.25
CA SER A 1004 3.79 32.54 19.14
C SER A 1004 3.13 31.79 20.30
N PHE A 1005 2.51 30.65 19.99
CA PHE A 1005 1.87 29.77 20.98
C PHE A 1005 2.89 29.27 22.01
N ALA A 1006 4.01 28.71 21.54
CA ALA A 1006 5.05 28.21 22.43
C ALA A 1006 5.58 29.30 23.37
N LEU A 1007 5.84 30.51 22.87
CA LEU A 1007 6.33 31.59 23.72
C LEU A 1007 5.31 32.07 24.76
N GLN A 1008 4.02 32.11 24.42
CA GLN A 1008 2.96 32.40 25.41
C GLN A 1008 2.97 31.35 26.52
N VAL A 1009 2.98 30.07 26.14
CA VAL A 1009 2.96 28.96 27.10
C VAL A 1009 4.21 28.94 27.98
N LEU A 1010 5.39 29.01 27.37
CA LEU A 1010 6.66 28.94 28.07
C LEU A 1010 6.83 30.08 29.08
N HIS A 1011 6.56 31.32 28.66
CA HIS A 1011 6.73 32.48 29.54
C HIS A 1011 5.73 32.48 30.68
N LEU A 1012 4.43 32.28 30.41
CA LEU A 1012 3.41 32.32 31.45
C LEU A 1012 3.62 31.16 32.44
N THR A 1013 3.78 29.92 31.98
CA THR A 1013 3.94 28.77 32.88
C THR A 1013 5.19 28.91 33.76
N LEU A 1014 6.33 29.33 33.20
CA LEU A 1014 7.54 29.55 33.99
C LEU A 1014 7.38 30.71 34.97
N ALA A 1015 6.82 31.85 34.53
CA ALA A 1015 6.62 33.01 35.40
C ALA A 1015 5.69 32.69 36.57
N ARG A 1016 4.56 32.02 36.32
CA ARG A 1016 3.59 31.64 37.36
C ARG A 1016 4.22 30.65 38.35
N LEU A 1017 4.95 29.63 37.87
CA LEU A 1017 5.62 28.67 38.74
C LEU A 1017 6.66 29.33 39.66
N LEU A 1018 7.54 30.19 39.11
CA LEU A 1018 8.58 30.86 39.89
C LEU A 1018 8.04 31.94 40.82
N HIS A 1019 6.92 32.57 40.44
CA HIS A 1019 6.25 33.56 41.27
C HIS A 1019 5.55 32.92 42.46
N GLU A 1020 4.87 31.80 42.23
CA GLU A 1020 4.08 31.12 43.24
C GLU A 1020 4.86 30.14 44.11
N PHE A 1021 5.97 29.57 43.64
CA PHE A 1021 6.69 28.57 44.42
C PHE A 1021 8.18 28.88 44.52
N ASP A 1022 8.75 28.61 45.69
CA ASP A 1022 10.18 28.44 45.87
C ASP A 1022 10.54 27.01 45.49
N LEU A 1023 11.58 26.88 44.67
CA LEU A 1023 12.03 25.60 44.12
C LEU A 1023 13.38 25.23 44.76
N ASP A 1024 13.46 24.02 45.29
CA ASP A 1024 14.70 23.47 45.85
C ASP A 1024 14.98 22.03 45.38
N ILE A 1025 16.25 21.64 45.46
CA ILE A 1025 16.70 20.33 44.97
C ILE A 1025 16.69 19.31 46.12
N PRO A 1026 16.24 18.07 45.88
CA PRO A 1026 16.41 16.99 46.86
C PRO A 1026 17.89 16.77 47.21
N ASP A 1027 18.17 16.65 48.50
CA ASP A 1027 19.49 16.29 49.05
C ASP A 1027 20.66 17.23 48.68
N GLY A 1028 20.39 18.41 48.10
CA GLY A 1028 21.41 19.40 47.71
C GLY A 1028 22.32 18.97 46.55
N VAL A 1029 22.01 17.86 45.88
CA VAL A 1029 22.79 17.33 44.74
C VAL A 1029 22.38 18.09 43.47
N PRO A 1030 23.32 18.57 42.63
CA PRO A 1030 22.97 19.21 41.36
C PRO A 1030 22.09 18.32 40.49
N VAL A 1031 21.12 18.93 39.79
CA VAL A 1031 20.23 18.23 38.86
C VAL A 1031 21.05 17.63 37.73
N ASP A 1032 20.85 16.34 37.47
CA ASP A 1032 21.44 15.65 36.33
C ASP A 1032 20.90 16.20 35.00
N LEU A 1033 21.82 16.71 34.16
CA LEU A 1033 21.52 17.30 32.85
C LEU A 1033 21.75 16.34 31.68
N THR A 1034 21.76 15.02 31.93
CA THR A 1034 21.93 14.00 30.88
C THR A 1034 20.75 14.00 29.91
N GLU A 1035 21.07 14.03 28.62
CA GLU A 1035 20.12 14.00 27.49
C GLU A 1035 19.79 12.56 27.08
N SER A 1036 18.57 12.29 26.62
CA SER A 1036 18.18 10.99 26.05
C SER A 1036 17.94 11.04 24.53
N PRO A 1037 18.06 9.91 23.81
CA PRO A 1037 17.91 9.86 22.36
C PRO A 1037 16.44 9.98 21.91
N GLY A 1038 16.19 10.75 20.84
CA GLY A 1038 14.86 10.92 20.24
C GLY A 1038 14.86 11.93 19.09
N LEU A 1039 13.68 12.17 18.50
CA LEU A 1039 13.49 13.32 17.59
C LEU A 1039 13.63 14.65 18.36
N THR A 1040 13.14 14.67 19.60
CA THR A 1040 13.34 15.77 20.54
C THR A 1040 14.58 15.52 21.42
N ILE A 1041 14.94 16.49 22.29
CA ILE A 1041 16.02 16.35 23.28
C ILE A 1041 15.46 16.19 24.72
N PRO A 1042 14.78 15.07 25.06
CA PRO A 1042 14.27 14.90 26.41
C PRO A 1042 15.38 14.77 27.45
N LYS A 1043 15.08 15.17 28.69
CA LYS A 1043 15.92 14.87 29.85
C LYS A 1043 15.81 13.36 30.17
N ALA A 1044 16.97 12.71 30.38
CA ALA A 1044 17.05 11.27 30.60
C ALA A 1044 16.46 10.85 31.95
N THR A 1045 16.71 11.64 32.99
CA THR A 1045 16.27 11.38 34.36
C THR A 1045 15.05 12.23 34.75
N PRO A 1046 14.20 11.78 35.70
CA PRO A 1046 13.14 12.59 36.29
C PRO A 1046 13.64 13.94 36.82
N LEU A 1047 12.72 14.89 37.02
CA LEU A 1047 12.97 16.19 37.65
C LEU A 1047 12.16 16.29 38.94
N ASN A 1048 12.68 15.68 40.01
CA ASN A 1048 12.10 15.78 41.35
C ASN A 1048 12.52 17.09 42.01
N VAL A 1049 11.56 17.89 42.45
CA VAL A 1049 11.80 19.24 43.01
C VAL A 1049 10.94 19.44 44.26
N PHE A 1050 11.54 20.05 45.28
CA PHE A 1050 10.82 20.52 46.46
C PHE A 1050 10.17 21.87 46.17
N LEU A 1051 8.86 21.96 46.39
CA LEU A 1051 8.07 23.18 46.22
C LEU A 1051 7.58 23.70 47.57
N THR A 1052 7.70 25.02 47.76
CA THR A 1052 7.12 25.75 48.89
C THR A 1052 6.35 26.96 48.40
N PRO A 1053 5.08 27.16 48.80
CA PRO A 1053 4.30 28.34 48.40
C PRO A 1053 4.98 29.65 48.80
N ARG A 1054 5.06 30.63 47.88
CA ARG A 1054 5.60 31.98 48.12
C ARG A 1054 4.52 33.02 48.37
N LEU A 1055 3.32 32.80 47.84
CA LEU A 1055 2.19 33.72 47.93
C LEU A 1055 1.26 33.34 49.10
N ASP A 1056 0.40 34.28 49.49
CA ASP A 1056 -0.67 34.01 50.45
C ASP A 1056 -1.60 32.92 49.90
N SER A 1057 -1.97 31.93 50.74
CA SER A 1057 -2.81 30.80 50.34
C SER A 1057 -4.14 31.20 49.69
N LYS A 1058 -4.66 32.41 49.94
CA LYS A 1058 -5.88 32.92 49.27
C LYS A 1058 -5.72 33.21 47.77
N LEU A 1059 -4.48 33.27 47.29
CA LEU A 1059 -4.15 33.55 45.89
C LEU A 1059 -4.06 32.28 45.04
N TYR A 1060 -4.08 31.09 45.64
CA TYR A 1060 -4.22 29.80 44.95
C TYR A 1060 -5.70 29.42 44.94
#